data_AF-A0A2V8HFI7-F1
#
_entry.id   AF-A0A2V8HFI7-F1
#
_cell.length_a   1.000
_cell.length_b   1.000
_cell.length_c   1.000
_cell.angle_alpha   90.00
_cell.angle_beta   90.00
_cell.angle_gamma   90.00
#
_symmetry.space_group_name_H-M   'P 1'
#
loop_
_entity.id
_entity.type
_entity.pdbx_description
1 polymer ?
#
loop_
_entity_poly.entity_id
_entity_poly.type
_entity_poly.pdbx_seq_one_letter_code
_entity_poly.pdbx_strand_id
1 'polypeptide(L)'
;AGRPLVSIIIATRDRVDLLKQAIESLESRTTYSPYEILIVDNDSREPETREYFNACGHRVVPCPGAFNFSRINNAGARAARGDYLIFLNNDTEVIADDWIGAMLEWAAQPDIACVGAKLLFGDGRIQHAGVTLHDGSAFHHGYGERVGGTNWIDIELVRNFSAVTAACLMIRRELFLLAGGFDESFPIAYNDIEFCVRLRRRGYRHVYTPYAVLYHHESSSRRPGVARGEGEHLRAAVGRLLWHDPFAPGSSGVAPPARVARTRTGRALDRVARVSRRGVHLVRGSVWHAQSCRAVDVTRQEPDDGSDVVRWIDAVEIGGEFRIGLFMHPVSSRTFAVQVPRAGRFRAWIALLPEVWEKNDGGASFSISVNVDGQVVRSQSWTIDPRRNRQHRRWKLVIADLSAFEGRTIEVTLATELPPGASPAHAWAVWGDPAILERRSLVRVVARQAEVVRTLGVRRALAHYAQLLRGRGPHGDVVYDAWFRDQLKSACDPAKTRQAVARLTRRPRISIVTPVYNTDPRWLRLLVDSVRAQTYPEWQLCLSDDGSNRHDTRAALEELSSLDPRITIVRNAANRGISAASNAALDAATGEFAALLDHDDELSPNALLEVARTIDAHPDADVIYTDEDKLELSGRHVEPFFKPDWSPEYLRSSMYIGHLTVYRRTVLDEAGRFRSPFDGSQDYDLALRVTERTDRIHHIPLVLYHWRKIPGSAAGQVDAKPWGLEAARRALADHISRLPIPATVEEQPGNGLWRVKYRICGDPLVSVVIPTDGRIARTPRGSRDLPLCCIRSIVERTTYKNYELVIVDNGRLSPELLHYLATIRHRRVVYEPTTPFNFASKLNFAAGHAQGEHLLFLNDDTEVISEEWITAMLEFSQQSAIGAVGGKLFYPDGRLQHVGVVLGIGGGACHVFAGQPANSPGYFGSALVIRNYSAVTGACCMTRRDVFDEVGGFDERFATDFNDVDYCLRVRARSYRIVATPFAQLYHHEGATFGSREHIVNPAEVQALSERWAPVIAADPFYNRNLTRSSLDYRLRLDAV
;
A
#
# COMPACT_ATOMS: atom_id res chain seq x y z
N ALA A 1 -43.38 3.14 -8.02
CA ALA A 1 -43.58 1.88 -7.29
C ALA A 1 -43.27 2.13 -5.82
N GLY A 2 -43.99 1.52 -4.88
CA GLY A 2 -43.70 1.68 -3.45
C GLY A 2 -42.33 1.13 -3.07
N ARG A 3 -41.71 1.67 -2.00
CA ARG A 3 -40.45 1.12 -1.45
C ARG A 3 -40.69 -0.31 -0.95
N PRO A 4 -39.80 -1.29 -1.26
CA PRO A 4 -40.00 -2.69 -0.86
C PRO A 4 -39.87 -2.86 0.66
N LEU A 5 -40.59 -3.83 1.22
CA LEU A 5 -40.48 -4.16 2.64
C LEU A 5 -39.15 -4.89 2.88
N VAL A 6 -38.38 -4.42 3.87
CA VAL A 6 -37.12 -5.05 4.31
C VAL A 6 -37.34 -5.74 5.66
N SER A 7 -37.02 -7.03 5.76
CA SER A 7 -37.08 -7.79 7.02
C SER A 7 -35.68 -7.90 7.64
N ILE A 8 -35.49 -7.31 8.82
CA ILE A 8 -34.25 -7.39 9.61
C ILE A 8 -34.37 -8.57 10.55
N ILE A 9 -33.50 -9.56 10.39
CA ILE A 9 -33.49 -10.82 11.13
C ILE A 9 -32.34 -10.77 12.12
N ILE A 10 -32.68 -10.82 13.41
CA ILE A 10 -31.72 -10.80 14.51
C ILE A 10 -31.77 -12.13 15.25
N ALA A 11 -30.75 -12.96 15.06
CA ALA A 11 -30.58 -14.20 15.81
C ALA A 11 -30.12 -13.87 17.24
N THR A 12 -30.83 -14.38 18.25
CA THR A 12 -30.49 -14.09 19.65
C THR A 12 -30.62 -15.30 20.55
N ARG A 13 -29.83 -15.28 21.63
CA ARG A 13 -29.94 -16.19 22.77
C ARG A 13 -29.39 -15.47 23.99
N ASP A 14 -30.28 -15.07 24.89
CA ASP A 14 -29.95 -14.29 26.09
C ASP A 14 -29.25 -12.95 25.77
N ARG A 15 -28.65 -12.27 26.77
CA ARG A 15 -27.94 -11.00 26.59
C ARG A 15 -28.82 -9.90 26.02
N VAL A 16 -29.94 -9.67 26.69
CA VAL A 16 -30.88 -8.59 26.38
C VAL A 16 -30.23 -7.21 26.35
N ASP A 17 -29.14 -7.01 27.10
CA ASP A 17 -28.34 -5.78 27.08
C ASP A 17 -27.84 -5.43 25.66
N LEU A 18 -27.29 -6.42 24.95
CA LEU A 18 -26.80 -6.25 23.58
C LEU A 18 -27.96 -6.12 22.60
N LEU A 19 -28.96 -6.99 22.71
CA LEU A 19 -30.12 -7.00 21.82
C LEU A 19 -30.89 -5.68 21.88
N LYS A 20 -31.08 -5.13 23.09
CA LYS A 20 -31.77 -3.87 23.30
C LYS A 20 -31.02 -2.71 22.66
N GLN A 21 -29.69 -2.64 22.86
CA GLN A 21 -28.84 -1.63 22.22
C GLN A 21 -28.94 -1.70 20.68
N ALA A 22 -28.92 -2.92 20.12
CA ALA A 22 -29.06 -3.12 18.68
C ALA A 22 -30.42 -2.60 18.16
N ILE A 23 -31.53 -2.98 18.81
CA ILE A 23 -32.88 -2.54 18.42
C ILE A 23 -33.07 -1.03 18.60
N GLU A 24 -32.60 -0.44 19.70
CA GLU A 24 -32.68 1.00 19.92
C GLU A 24 -31.90 1.78 18.86
N SER A 25 -30.72 1.29 18.44
CA SER A 25 -29.96 1.90 17.35
C SER A 25 -30.70 1.79 16.01
N LEU A 26 -31.36 0.65 15.74
CA LEU A 26 -32.17 0.47 14.54
C LEU A 26 -33.34 1.45 14.49
N GLU A 27 -34.09 1.59 15.59
CA GLU A 27 -35.26 2.47 15.67
C GLU A 27 -34.89 3.96 15.62
N SER A 28 -33.77 4.34 16.23
CA SER A 28 -33.36 5.74 16.33
C SER A 28 -32.61 6.26 15.10
N ARG A 29 -31.89 5.40 14.37
CA ARG A 29 -31.05 5.79 13.24
C ARG A 29 -31.65 5.48 11.88
N THR A 30 -32.46 4.43 11.74
CA THR A 30 -32.90 3.97 10.42
C THR A 30 -33.93 4.92 9.81
N THR A 31 -33.56 5.62 8.73
CA THR A 31 -34.48 6.51 7.99
C THR A 31 -35.31 5.80 6.93
N TYR A 32 -34.95 4.57 6.57
CA TYR A 32 -35.68 3.79 5.57
C TYR A 32 -37.03 3.31 6.11
N SER A 33 -38.06 3.32 5.25
CA SER A 33 -39.38 2.75 5.53
C SER A 33 -40.02 2.28 4.21
N PRO A 34 -40.67 1.11 4.16
CA PRO A 34 -41.06 0.24 5.28
C PRO A 34 -40.03 -0.87 5.63
N TYR A 35 -39.85 -1.17 6.93
CA TYR A 35 -39.11 -2.34 7.42
C TYR A 35 -39.83 -3.05 8.58
N GLU A 36 -39.46 -4.31 8.87
CA GLU A 36 -39.85 -5.04 10.09
C GLU A 36 -38.63 -5.65 10.77
N ILE A 37 -38.67 -5.80 12.10
CA ILE A 37 -37.65 -6.52 12.88
C ILE A 37 -38.22 -7.87 13.32
N LEU A 38 -37.49 -8.95 13.03
CA LEU A 38 -37.75 -10.30 13.49
C LEU A 38 -36.63 -10.74 14.43
N ILE A 39 -36.96 -10.94 15.69
CA ILE A 39 -36.06 -11.51 16.68
C ILE A 39 -36.24 -13.02 16.65
N VAL A 40 -35.20 -13.77 16.31
CA VAL A 40 -35.26 -15.24 16.28
C VAL A 40 -34.62 -15.79 17.55
N ASP A 41 -35.46 -16.23 18.48
CA ASP A 41 -35.05 -16.69 19.80
C ASP A 41 -34.60 -18.16 19.76
N ASN A 42 -33.33 -18.42 20.08
CA ASN A 42 -32.78 -19.76 20.23
C ASN A 42 -32.72 -20.19 21.71
N ASP A 43 -33.90 -20.44 22.29
CA ASP A 43 -34.06 -20.90 23.67
C ASP A 43 -33.37 -19.97 24.70
N SER A 44 -33.68 -18.67 24.68
CA SER A 44 -33.27 -17.75 25.74
C SER A 44 -33.84 -18.20 27.10
N ARG A 45 -33.01 -18.13 28.13
CA ARG A 45 -33.26 -18.62 29.50
C ARG A 45 -33.24 -17.51 30.54
N GLU A 46 -32.57 -16.39 30.27
CA GLU A 46 -32.53 -15.24 31.16
C GLU A 46 -33.94 -14.63 31.28
N PRO A 47 -34.49 -14.50 32.52
CA PRO A 47 -35.80 -13.91 32.75
C PRO A 47 -35.96 -12.53 32.09
N GLU A 48 -34.94 -11.70 32.17
CA GLU A 48 -34.92 -10.33 31.63
C GLU A 48 -35.06 -10.33 30.10
N THR A 49 -34.45 -11.30 29.41
CA THR A 49 -34.57 -11.46 27.96
C THR A 49 -36.00 -11.85 27.56
N ARG A 50 -36.62 -12.75 28.32
CA ARG A 50 -38.01 -13.19 28.08
C ARG A 50 -39.04 -12.10 28.35
N GLU A 51 -38.82 -11.31 29.40
CA GLU A 51 -39.64 -10.14 29.70
C GLU A 51 -39.56 -9.12 28.57
N TYR A 52 -38.35 -8.84 28.06
CA TYR A 52 -38.15 -7.93 26.94
C TYR A 52 -38.83 -8.39 25.65
N PHE A 53 -38.83 -9.69 25.34
CA PHE A 53 -39.57 -10.22 24.18
C PHE A 53 -41.07 -9.88 24.20
N ASN A 54 -41.69 -9.85 25.38
CA ASN A 54 -43.10 -9.47 25.52
C ASN A 54 -43.30 -7.94 25.42
N ALA A 55 -42.27 -7.14 25.72
CA ALA A 55 -42.35 -5.69 25.81
C ALA A 55 -41.83 -4.95 24.55
N CYS A 56 -40.98 -5.57 23.73
CA CYS A 56 -40.26 -4.90 22.64
C CYS A 56 -41.12 -4.52 21.43
N GLY A 57 -42.36 -4.99 21.33
CA GLY A 57 -43.26 -4.69 20.22
C GLY A 57 -42.90 -5.34 18.87
N HIS A 58 -41.76 -6.04 18.78
CA HIS A 58 -41.28 -6.72 17.57
C HIS A 58 -41.69 -8.20 17.53
N ARG A 59 -41.66 -8.81 16.34
CA ARG A 59 -42.03 -10.22 16.18
C ARG A 59 -40.91 -11.13 16.68
N VAL A 60 -41.24 -12.01 17.61
CA VAL A 60 -40.32 -13.03 18.13
C VAL A 60 -40.66 -14.40 17.53
N VAL A 61 -39.68 -15.04 16.91
CA VAL A 61 -39.80 -16.35 16.25
C VAL A 61 -39.02 -17.39 17.05
N PRO A 62 -39.69 -18.41 17.63
CA PRO A 62 -38.98 -19.44 18.40
C PRO A 62 -38.22 -20.40 17.46
N CYS A 63 -36.95 -20.65 17.77
CA CYS A 63 -36.11 -21.65 17.11
C CYS A 63 -35.38 -22.52 18.15
N PRO A 64 -36.09 -23.43 18.84
CA PRO A 64 -35.52 -24.20 19.94
C PRO A 64 -34.43 -25.20 19.49
N GLY A 65 -33.57 -25.59 20.43
CA GLY A 65 -32.51 -26.58 20.27
C GLY A 65 -31.09 -26.00 20.29
N ALA A 66 -30.10 -26.84 19.95
CA ALA A 66 -28.70 -26.45 19.98
C ALA A 66 -28.41 -25.21 19.11
N PHE A 67 -27.50 -24.35 19.58
CA PHE A 67 -27.16 -23.13 18.86
C PHE A 67 -26.57 -23.48 17.49
N ASN A 68 -27.22 -22.96 16.45
CA ASN A 68 -26.80 -23.11 15.07
C ASN A 68 -27.25 -21.85 14.33
N PHE A 69 -26.30 -20.94 14.11
CA PHE A 69 -26.54 -19.63 13.51
C PHE A 69 -27.21 -19.74 12.14
N SER A 70 -26.76 -20.67 11.29
CA SER A 70 -27.40 -20.95 9.99
C SER A 70 -28.87 -21.33 10.15
N ARG A 71 -29.19 -22.27 11.05
CA ARG A 71 -30.55 -22.75 11.29
C ARG A 71 -31.48 -21.64 11.80
N ILE A 72 -30.97 -20.82 12.73
CA ILE A 72 -31.72 -19.71 13.32
C ILE A 72 -32.03 -18.66 12.24
N ASN A 73 -31.03 -18.25 11.46
CA ASN A 73 -31.24 -17.30 10.36
C ASN A 73 -32.14 -17.86 9.26
N ASN A 74 -32.02 -19.15 8.93
CA ASN A 74 -32.93 -19.83 7.99
C ASN A 74 -34.38 -19.82 8.49
N ALA A 75 -34.61 -19.99 9.80
CA ALA A 75 -35.94 -19.90 10.39
C ALA A 75 -36.49 -18.47 10.31
N GLY A 76 -35.67 -17.46 10.62
CA GLY A 76 -36.02 -16.05 10.45
C GLY A 76 -36.40 -15.70 9.01
N ALA A 77 -35.59 -16.15 8.03
CA ALA A 77 -35.82 -15.91 6.61
C ALA A 77 -37.15 -16.51 6.10
N ARG A 78 -37.56 -17.67 6.65
CA ARG A 78 -38.86 -18.27 6.35
C ARG A 78 -40.03 -17.50 6.95
N ALA A 79 -39.85 -16.91 8.14
CA ALA A 79 -40.87 -16.15 8.86
C ALA A 79 -40.99 -14.67 8.42
N ALA A 80 -39.97 -14.16 7.72
CA ALA A 80 -39.90 -12.81 7.16
C ALA A 80 -40.93 -12.57 6.05
N ARG A 81 -41.51 -11.37 6.01
CA ARG A 81 -42.48 -10.93 5.00
C ARG A 81 -41.88 -10.03 3.92
N GLY A 82 -40.71 -9.45 4.18
CA GLY A 82 -40.05 -8.51 3.28
C GLY A 82 -39.50 -9.16 2.01
N ASP A 83 -39.45 -8.38 0.93
CA ASP A 83 -38.86 -8.80 -0.34
C ASP A 83 -37.33 -8.92 -0.25
N TYR A 84 -36.75 -8.19 0.71
CA TYR A 84 -35.33 -8.21 1.06
C TYR A 84 -35.14 -8.60 2.51
N LEU A 85 -34.09 -9.38 2.76
CA LEU A 85 -33.68 -9.83 4.08
C LEU A 85 -32.38 -9.12 4.45
N ILE A 86 -32.30 -8.66 5.70
CA ILE A 86 -31.03 -8.29 6.34
C ILE A 86 -30.79 -9.28 7.47
N PHE A 87 -29.65 -9.95 7.46
CA PHE A 87 -29.15 -10.70 8.63
C PHE A 87 -28.27 -9.77 9.44
N LEU A 88 -28.57 -9.64 10.72
CA LEU A 88 -27.89 -8.71 11.63
C LEU A 88 -27.60 -9.41 12.96
N ASN A 89 -26.38 -9.28 13.46
CA ASN A 89 -26.03 -9.79 14.77
C ASN A 89 -26.68 -8.95 15.89
N ASN A 90 -27.00 -9.59 17.02
CA ASN A 90 -27.62 -8.94 18.17
C ASN A 90 -26.68 -8.01 18.96
N ASP A 91 -25.39 -7.97 18.62
CA ASP A 91 -24.36 -7.13 19.25
C ASP A 91 -23.80 -6.07 18.27
N THR A 92 -24.69 -5.53 17.43
CA THR A 92 -24.39 -4.46 16.47
C THR A 92 -25.08 -3.15 16.86
N GLU A 93 -24.46 -2.03 16.50
CA GLU A 93 -25.03 -0.69 16.69
C GLU A 93 -24.96 0.09 15.36
N VAL A 94 -26.10 0.57 14.86
CA VAL A 94 -26.16 1.33 13.61
C VAL A 94 -25.63 2.75 13.82
N ILE A 95 -24.75 3.21 12.92
CA ILE A 95 -24.17 4.57 12.99
C ILE A 95 -24.66 5.44 11.83
N ALA A 96 -24.86 4.86 10.64
CA ALA A 96 -25.29 5.58 9.45
C ALA A 96 -26.83 5.57 9.29
N ASP A 97 -27.43 6.74 9.03
CA ASP A 97 -28.89 6.90 9.07
C ASP A 97 -29.62 6.16 7.92
N ASP A 98 -29.14 6.28 6.67
CA ASP A 98 -29.75 5.63 5.48
C ASP A 98 -29.04 4.33 5.04
N TRP A 99 -28.56 3.56 6.01
CA TRP A 99 -27.79 2.33 5.76
C TRP A 99 -28.59 1.26 4.98
N ILE A 100 -29.90 1.12 5.21
CA ILE A 100 -30.76 0.20 4.46
C ILE A 100 -30.90 0.65 3.01
N GLY A 101 -31.11 1.95 2.76
CA GLY A 101 -31.21 2.51 1.41
C GLY A 101 -29.93 2.23 0.62
N ALA A 102 -28.77 2.49 1.24
CA ALA A 102 -27.46 2.25 0.66
C ALA A 102 -27.20 0.77 0.33
N MET A 103 -27.69 -0.18 1.13
CA MET A 103 -27.56 -1.61 0.82
C MET A 103 -28.56 -2.06 -0.24
N LEU A 104 -29.79 -1.52 -0.21
CA LEU A 104 -30.89 -1.90 -1.08
C LEU A 104 -30.63 -1.52 -2.54
N GLU A 105 -29.98 -0.38 -2.78
CA GLU A 105 -29.59 0.06 -4.13
C GLU A 105 -28.75 -1.00 -4.86
N TRP A 106 -27.85 -1.67 -4.14
CA TRP A 106 -27.04 -2.75 -4.68
C TRP A 106 -27.79 -4.08 -4.70
N ALA A 107 -28.53 -4.39 -3.64
CA ALA A 107 -29.26 -5.66 -3.55
C ALA A 107 -30.39 -5.76 -4.60
N ALA A 108 -30.88 -4.63 -5.12
CA ALA A 108 -31.89 -4.60 -6.18
C ALA A 108 -31.33 -5.00 -7.55
N GLN A 109 -30.01 -4.99 -7.75
CA GLN A 109 -29.41 -5.32 -9.06
C GLN A 109 -29.49 -6.83 -9.32
N PRO A 110 -29.98 -7.27 -10.49
CA PRO A 110 -30.26 -8.69 -10.76
C PRO A 110 -29.06 -9.63 -10.58
N ASP A 111 -27.85 -9.16 -10.85
CA ASP A 111 -26.63 -9.96 -10.80
C ASP A 111 -25.89 -9.90 -9.44
N ILE A 112 -26.37 -9.09 -8.50
CA ILE A 112 -25.85 -9.02 -7.14
C ILE A 112 -26.64 -9.97 -6.23
N ALA A 113 -25.93 -10.80 -5.48
CA ALA A 113 -26.49 -11.74 -4.52
C ALA A 113 -26.52 -11.17 -3.10
N CYS A 114 -25.36 -10.76 -2.58
CA CYS A 114 -25.23 -10.32 -1.19
C CYS A 114 -24.59 -8.94 -1.13
N VAL A 115 -25.08 -8.10 -0.22
CA VAL A 115 -24.50 -6.78 0.08
C VAL A 115 -24.06 -6.75 1.53
N GLY A 116 -22.79 -6.42 1.79
CA GLY A 116 -22.21 -6.31 3.12
C GLY A 116 -21.97 -4.87 3.54
N ALA A 117 -22.17 -4.57 4.83
CA ALA A 117 -21.92 -3.25 5.42
C ALA A 117 -20.46 -3.10 5.91
N LYS A 118 -20.06 -1.87 6.21
CA LYS A 118 -18.82 -1.56 6.95
C LYS A 118 -19.03 -1.79 8.43
N LEU A 119 -18.23 -2.69 9.01
CA LEU A 119 -18.28 -2.94 10.46
C LEU A 119 -17.03 -2.41 11.12
N LEU A 120 -17.22 -1.71 12.24
CA LEU A 120 -16.17 -1.12 13.05
C LEU A 120 -16.12 -1.77 14.44
N PHE A 121 -14.92 -1.84 15.01
CA PHE A 121 -14.75 -2.04 16.44
C PHE A 121 -15.14 -0.77 17.21
N GLY A 122 -15.44 -0.91 18.50
CA GLY A 122 -15.76 0.24 19.37
C GLY A 122 -14.65 1.30 19.49
N ASP A 123 -13.41 0.97 19.11
CA ASP A 123 -12.29 1.93 19.03
C ASP A 123 -12.14 2.61 17.66
N GLY A 124 -13.11 2.41 16.76
CA GLY A 124 -13.15 2.99 15.42
C GLY A 124 -12.29 2.26 14.37
N ARG A 125 -11.63 1.14 14.71
CA ARG A 125 -10.91 0.32 13.72
C ARG A 125 -11.87 -0.48 12.84
N ILE A 126 -11.45 -0.76 11.62
CA ILE A 126 -12.18 -1.61 10.69
C ILE A 126 -12.19 -3.05 11.21
N GLN A 127 -13.37 -3.66 11.23
CA GLN A 127 -13.56 -5.08 11.50
C GLN A 127 -14.03 -5.82 10.24
N HIS A 128 -14.79 -5.16 9.37
CA HIS A 128 -15.19 -5.73 8.08
C HIS A 128 -15.34 -4.66 7.01
N ALA A 129 -14.67 -4.90 5.87
CA ALA A 129 -14.85 -4.13 4.64
C ALA A 129 -14.90 -5.05 3.39
N GLY A 130 -15.56 -6.21 3.51
CA GLY A 130 -15.50 -7.30 2.54
C GLY A 130 -14.69 -8.50 3.04
N VAL A 131 -14.80 -9.66 2.36
CA VAL A 131 -14.02 -10.87 2.67
C VAL A 131 -13.27 -11.36 1.43
N THR A 132 -11.99 -11.64 1.62
CA THR A 132 -11.12 -12.29 0.64
C THR A 132 -10.72 -13.69 1.11
N LEU A 133 -10.42 -14.57 0.16
CA LEU A 133 -10.13 -15.97 0.39
C LEU A 133 -8.69 -16.28 -0.07
N HIS A 134 -7.80 -16.50 0.87
CA HIS A 134 -6.41 -16.87 0.56
C HIS A 134 -5.85 -17.77 1.66
N ASP A 135 -4.69 -18.36 1.41
CA ASP A 135 -3.98 -19.22 2.36
C ASP A 135 -4.84 -20.35 3.00
N GLY A 136 -5.90 -20.78 2.30
CA GLY A 136 -6.79 -21.85 2.77
C GLY A 136 -7.83 -21.41 3.79
N SER A 137 -8.07 -20.11 3.95
CA SER A 137 -9.03 -19.51 4.88
C SER A 137 -9.72 -18.28 4.28
N ALA A 138 -10.62 -17.66 5.07
CA ALA A 138 -11.29 -16.41 4.77
C ALA A 138 -10.78 -15.30 5.70
N PHE A 139 -10.59 -14.10 5.16
CA PHE A 139 -10.06 -12.94 5.88
C PHE A 139 -10.89 -11.69 5.59
N HIS A 140 -11.23 -10.96 6.66
CA HIS A 140 -11.90 -9.67 6.55
C HIS A 140 -10.91 -8.63 6.00
N HIS A 141 -11.32 -7.96 4.92
CA HIS A 141 -10.53 -6.89 4.33
C HIS A 141 -10.45 -5.69 5.28
N GLY A 142 -9.27 -5.11 5.42
CA GLY A 142 -9.00 -3.98 6.33
C GLY A 142 -9.01 -4.31 7.83
N TYR A 143 -9.07 -5.58 8.24
CA TYR A 143 -9.23 -5.95 9.66
C TYR A 143 -8.14 -5.36 10.57
N GLY A 144 -8.56 -4.61 11.58
CA GLY A 144 -7.68 -3.97 12.58
C GLY A 144 -7.10 -2.61 12.16
N GLU A 145 -7.37 -2.16 10.94
CA GLU A 145 -6.88 -0.89 10.40
C GLU A 145 -7.66 0.32 10.94
N ARG A 146 -7.05 1.51 11.00
CA ARG A 146 -7.66 2.76 11.53
C ARG A 146 -8.12 3.71 10.43
N VAL A 147 -9.41 4.03 10.36
CA VAL A 147 -10.01 4.96 9.38
C VAL A 147 -9.11 6.19 9.10
N GLY A 148 -8.62 6.34 7.85
CA GLY A 148 -7.94 7.56 7.35
C GLY A 148 -6.40 7.61 7.18
N GLY A 149 -5.69 6.49 6.98
CA GLY A 149 -4.25 6.46 6.64
C GLY A 149 -3.92 6.44 5.13
N THR A 150 -2.79 5.83 4.71
CA THR A 150 -2.28 5.86 3.30
C THR A 150 -2.76 4.75 2.34
N ASN A 151 -3.33 3.64 2.82
CA ASN A 151 -3.91 2.54 2.00
C ASN A 151 -5.46 2.61 1.80
N TRP A 152 -6.11 3.77 1.95
CA TRP A 152 -7.52 3.84 2.38
C TRP A 152 -8.60 3.89 1.31
N ILE A 153 -8.24 4.16 0.05
CA ILE A 153 -9.24 4.35 -1.01
C ILE A 153 -10.11 3.10 -1.18
N ASP A 154 -9.56 1.91 -0.96
CA ASP A 154 -10.21 0.67 -1.34
C ASP A 154 -11.25 0.15 -0.31
N ILE A 155 -11.24 0.69 0.92
CA ILE A 155 -12.22 0.47 1.99
C ILE A 155 -13.33 1.52 1.97
N GLU A 156 -13.07 2.71 1.43
CA GLU A 156 -14.08 3.78 1.31
C GLU A 156 -14.85 3.73 -0.03
N LEU A 157 -14.67 2.67 -0.82
CA LEU A 157 -15.34 2.46 -2.11
C LEU A 157 -16.26 1.24 -2.08
N VAL A 158 -17.37 1.33 -2.83
CA VAL A 158 -18.21 0.17 -3.13
C VAL A 158 -17.44 -0.80 -4.03
N ARG A 159 -17.34 -2.08 -3.63
CA ARG A 159 -16.50 -3.07 -4.34
C ARG A 159 -17.07 -4.47 -4.32
N ASN A 160 -16.65 -5.27 -5.31
CA ASN A 160 -16.96 -6.70 -5.34
C ASN A 160 -15.98 -7.49 -4.46
N PHE A 161 -16.50 -8.47 -3.74
CA PHE A 161 -15.71 -9.42 -2.95
C PHE A 161 -16.17 -10.86 -3.20
N SER A 162 -15.35 -11.82 -2.79
CA SER A 162 -15.71 -13.24 -2.87
C SER A 162 -16.78 -13.62 -1.85
N ALA A 163 -16.82 -12.90 -0.72
CA ALA A 163 -17.87 -13.02 0.27
C ALA A 163 -18.02 -11.73 1.10
N VAL A 164 -19.12 -11.62 1.82
CA VAL A 164 -19.40 -10.59 2.84
C VAL A 164 -19.97 -11.27 4.08
N THR A 165 -19.88 -10.64 5.24
CA THR A 165 -20.26 -11.29 6.51
C THR A 165 -21.73 -11.14 6.86
N ALA A 166 -22.33 -12.20 7.44
CA ALA A 166 -23.70 -12.17 7.95
C ALA A 166 -23.85 -11.42 9.28
N ALA A 167 -22.78 -10.82 9.83
CA ALA A 167 -22.93 -9.85 10.93
C ALA A 167 -23.74 -8.61 10.49
N CYS A 168 -23.70 -8.26 9.19
CA CYS A 168 -24.67 -7.39 8.53
C CYS A 168 -24.68 -7.65 7.01
N LEU A 169 -25.64 -8.47 6.54
CA LEU A 169 -25.75 -8.90 5.13
C LEU A 169 -27.17 -8.71 4.60
N MET A 170 -27.31 -8.02 3.46
CA MET A 170 -28.58 -7.89 2.73
C MET A 170 -28.64 -8.80 1.49
N ILE A 171 -29.80 -9.41 1.25
CA ILE A 171 -30.08 -10.26 0.08
C ILE A 171 -31.57 -10.25 -0.28
N ARG A 172 -31.90 -10.47 -1.56
CA ARG A 172 -33.29 -10.74 -2.00
C ARG A 172 -33.83 -12.02 -1.37
N ARG A 173 -35.01 -11.97 -0.75
CA ARG A 173 -35.64 -13.12 -0.09
C ARG A 173 -35.80 -14.31 -1.03
N GLU A 174 -36.27 -14.06 -2.26
CA GLU A 174 -36.40 -15.09 -3.29
C GLU A 174 -35.08 -15.81 -3.55
N LEU A 175 -33.98 -15.07 -3.73
CA LEU A 175 -32.66 -15.64 -4.00
C LEU A 175 -32.13 -16.44 -2.81
N PHE A 176 -32.35 -15.96 -1.59
CA PHE A 176 -31.95 -16.68 -0.37
C PHE A 176 -32.66 -18.04 -0.26
N LEU A 177 -33.98 -18.06 -0.48
CA LEU A 177 -34.78 -19.28 -0.45
C LEU A 177 -34.39 -20.23 -1.60
N LEU A 178 -34.19 -19.70 -2.81
CA LEU A 178 -33.75 -20.49 -3.99
C LEU A 178 -32.34 -21.08 -3.83
N ALA A 179 -31.49 -20.42 -3.06
CA ALA A 179 -30.16 -20.93 -2.73
C ALA A 179 -30.18 -22.04 -1.68
N GLY A 180 -31.31 -22.24 -0.98
CA GLY A 180 -31.45 -23.18 0.13
C GLY A 180 -30.99 -22.63 1.48
N GLY A 181 -30.83 -21.30 1.60
CA GLY A 181 -30.33 -20.64 2.81
C GLY A 181 -28.90 -21.02 3.21
N PHE A 182 -28.51 -20.61 4.43
CA PHE A 182 -27.21 -20.97 5.00
C PHE A 182 -27.12 -22.47 5.28
N ASP A 183 -25.95 -23.07 5.02
CA ASP A 183 -25.72 -24.49 5.28
C ASP A 183 -25.64 -24.74 6.79
N GLU A 184 -26.55 -25.56 7.32
CA GLU A 184 -26.65 -25.87 8.75
C GLU A 184 -25.48 -26.74 9.27
N SER A 185 -24.61 -27.24 8.39
CA SER A 185 -23.33 -27.87 8.76
C SER A 185 -22.25 -26.88 9.21
N PHE A 186 -22.49 -25.57 9.03
CA PHE A 186 -21.70 -24.47 9.57
C PHE A 186 -22.44 -23.76 10.71
N PRO A 187 -22.63 -24.41 11.87
CA PRO A 187 -23.42 -23.85 12.98
C PRO A 187 -22.90 -22.53 13.54
N ILE A 188 -21.63 -22.15 13.33
CA ILE A 188 -21.02 -21.01 14.05
C ILE A 188 -20.27 -20.06 13.13
N ALA A 189 -19.27 -20.54 12.38
CA ALA A 189 -18.42 -19.71 11.53
C ALA A 189 -18.48 -20.15 10.07
N TYR A 190 -18.11 -19.23 9.17
CA TYR A 190 -18.01 -19.44 7.72
C TYR A 190 -19.31 -19.79 6.97
N ASN A 191 -20.47 -19.80 7.64
CA ASN A 191 -21.77 -20.02 7.00
C ASN A 191 -22.06 -18.98 5.91
N ASP A 192 -21.75 -17.72 6.18
CA ASP A 192 -21.83 -16.58 5.28
C ASP A 192 -20.85 -16.71 4.10
N ILE A 193 -19.63 -17.17 4.36
CA ILE A 193 -18.58 -17.38 3.35
C ILE A 193 -18.97 -18.49 2.38
N GLU A 194 -19.37 -19.65 2.90
CA GLU A 194 -19.82 -20.78 2.07
C GLU A 194 -21.00 -20.34 1.20
N PHE A 195 -21.99 -19.66 1.79
CA PHE A 195 -23.20 -19.24 1.10
C PHE A 195 -22.90 -18.26 -0.04
N CYS A 196 -22.04 -17.26 0.21
CA CYS A 196 -21.58 -16.35 -0.84
C CYS A 196 -20.88 -17.14 -1.97
N VAL A 197 -19.92 -18.00 -1.65
CA VAL A 197 -19.22 -18.80 -2.68
C VAL A 197 -20.18 -19.68 -3.48
N ARG A 198 -21.19 -20.28 -2.84
CA ARG A 198 -22.23 -21.08 -3.49
C ARG A 198 -23.06 -20.25 -4.48
N LEU A 199 -23.43 -19.03 -4.12
CA LEU A 199 -24.12 -18.09 -5.01
C LEU A 199 -23.21 -17.59 -6.14
N ARG A 200 -21.93 -17.33 -5.87
CA ARG A 200 -20.93 -16.95 -6.88
C ARG A 200 -20.76 -18.03 -7.95
N ARG A 201 -20.78 -19.32 -7.57
CA ARG A 201 -20.75 -20.44 -8.53
C ARG A 201 -21.97 -20.48 -9.46
N ARG A 202 -23.07 -19.82 -9.07
CA ARG A 202 -24.27 -19.64 -9.91
C ARG A 202 -24.23 -18.33 -10.73
N GLY A 203 -23.10 -17.62 -10.74
CA GLY A 203 -22.86 -16.43 -11.56
C GLY A 203 -23.14 -15.09 -10.88
N TYR A 204 -23.52 -15.08 -9.60
CA TYR A 204 -23.81 -13.84 -8.87
C TYR A 204 -22.54 -13.17 -8.31
N ARG A 205 -22.62 -11.86 -8.09
CA ARG A 205 -21.59 -11.03 -7.45
C ARG A 205 -21.98 -10.66 -6.02
N HIS A 206 -20.99 -10.39 -5.16
CA HIS A 206 -21.23 -9.87 -3.82
C HIS A 206 -20.57 -8.51 -3.69
N VAL A 207 -21.26 -7.56 -3.09
CA VAL A 207 -20.84 -6.18 -2.99
C VAL A 207 -20.66 -5.79 -1.54
N TYR A 208 -19.57 -5.11 -1.23
CA TYR A 208 -19.39 -4.37 0.00
C TYR A 208 -19.74 -2.90 -0.26
N THR A 209 -20.48 -2.26 0.67
CA THR A 209 -20.76 -0.81 0.62
C THR A 209 -20.22 -0.10 1.87
N PRO A 210 -19.44 0.98 1.71
CA PRO A 210 -18.93 1.78 2.83
C PRO A 210 -20.00 2.71 3.42
N TYR A 211 -21.15 2.85 2.76
CA TYR A 211 -22.22 3.78 3.13
C TYR A 211 -23.24 3.19 4.12
N ALA A 212 -23.15 1.89 4.42
CA ALA A 212 -23.82 1.27 5.55
C ALA A 212 -22.77 1.00 6.63
N VAL A 213 -22.82 1.73 7.75
CA VAL A 213 -21.77 1.67 8.80
C VAL A 213 -22.38 1.33 10.15
N LEU A 214 -21.81 0.30 10.79
CA LEU A 214 -22.23 -0.18 12.10
C LEU A 214 -21.01 -0.47 12.99
N TYR A 215 -21.15 -0.32 14.30
CA TYR A 215 -20.26 -0.96 15.26
C TYR A 215 -20.69 -2.42 15.44
N HIS A 216 -19.71 -3.31 15.61
CA HIS A 216 -19.97 -4.71 15.98
C HIS A 216 -19.07 -5.08 17.16
N HIS A 217 -19.69 -5.29 18.31
CA HIS A 217 -19.04 -5.45 19.62
C HIS A 217 -18.52 -6.88 19.87
N GLU A 218 -17.95 -7.48 18.81
CA GLU A 218 -17.49 -8.87 18.74
C GLU A 218 -16.76 -9.30 20.01
N SER A 219 -17.17 -10.47 20.55
CA SER A 219 -16.80 -11.11 21.83
C SER A 219 -17.84 -11.01 22.96
N SER A 220 -18.85 -10.14 22.82
CA SER A 220 -19.86 -9.96 23.88
C SER A 220 -20.88 -11.11 23.93
N SER A 221 -21.23 -11.75 22.82
CA SER A 221 -22.27 -12.80 22.73
C SER A 221 -21.75 -14.25 22.78
N ARG A 222 -20.42 -14.49 22.76
CA ARG A 222 -19.84 -15.83 22.49
C ARG A 222 -19.16 -16.47 23.71
N ARG A 223 -19.42 -17.76 23.95
CA ARG A 223 -18.59 -18.60 24.84
C ARG A 223 -17.35 -19.11 24.08
N PRO A 224 -16.12 -19.04 24.63
CA PRO A 224 -14.91 -19.52 23.96
C PRO A 224 -14.95 -21.04 23.69
N GLY A 225 -14.62 -21.48 22.46
CA GLY A 225 -14.25 -22.88 22.18
C GLY A 225 -15.12 -23.72 21.24
N VAL A 226 -16.19 -23.18 20.63
CA VAL A 226 -17.21 -24.02 19.95
C VAL A 226 -16.95 -24.30 18.46
N ALA A 227 -16.00 -23.61 17.79
CA ALA A 227 -15.79 -23.70 16.33
C ALA A 227 -14.67 -24.68 15.87
N ARG A 228 -14.44 -25.80 16.56
CA ARG A 228 -13.45 -26.81 16.11
C ARG A 228 -14.06 -27.70 15.00
N GLY A 229 -13.55 -27.59 13.77
CA GLY A 229 -13.82 -28.52 12.66
C GLY A 229 -14.33 -27.88 11.38
N GLU A 230 -14.99 -26.71 11.46
CA GLU A 230 -15.62 -26.05 10.30
C GLU A 230 -14.61 -25.60 9.23
N GLY A 231 -13.34 -25.35 9.59
CA GLY A 231 -12.31 -25.01 8.61
C GLY A 231 -11.98 -26.16 7.61
N GLU A 232 -12.19 -27.42 8.00
CA GLU A 232 -12.06 -28.56 7.07
C GLU A 232 -13.27 -28.66 6.14
N HIS A 233 -14.47 -28.45 6.67
CA HIS A 233 -15.69 -28.37 5.86
C HIS A 233 -15.64 -27.19 4.89
N LEU A 234 -15.14 -26.03 5.30
CA LEU A 234 -14.92 -24.87 4.44
C LEU A 234 -13.98 -25.20 3.28
N ARG A 235 -12.87 -25.91 3.56
CA ARG A 235 -11.92 -26.35 2.53
C ARG A 235 -12.57 -27.29 1.52
N ALA A 236 -13.41 -28.21 1.98
CA ALA A 236 -14.17 -29.09 1.10
C ALA A 236 -15.21 -28.31 0.27
N ALA A 237 -15.95 -27.39 0.90
CA ALA A 237 -17.04 -26.65 0.26
C ALA A 237 -16.53 -25.60 -0.75
N VAL A 238 -15.50 -24.82 -0.41
CA VAL A 238 -15.01 -23.68 -1.22
C VAL A 238 -13.91 -24.10 -2.20
N GLY A 239 -13.11 -25.11 -1.87
CA GLY A 239 -12.13 -25.71 -2.77
C GLY A 239 -11.00 -24.77 -3.18
N ARG A 240 -10.69 -24.72 -4.48
CA ARG A 240 -9.55 -23.94 -5.02
C ARG A 240 -9.67 -22.43 -4.82
N LEU A 241 -10.89 -21.91 -4.66
CA LEU A 241 -11.10 -20.47 -4.49
C LEU A 241 -10.48 -19.94 -3.17
N LEU A 242 -10.29 -20.80 -2.15
CA LEU A 242 -9.55 -20.45 -0.92
C LEU A 242 -8.06 -20.15 -1.14
N TRP A 243 -7.54 -20.45 -2.33
CA TRP A 243 -6.13 -20.28 -2.68
C TRP A 243 -5.94 -19.35 -3.88
N HIS A 244 -7.02 -19.07 -4.61
CA HIS A 244 -7.01 -18.34 -5.87
C HIS A 244 -8.23 -17.40 -5.96
N ASP A 245 -8.44 -16.62 -4.91
CA ASP A 245 -9.45 -15.57 -4.94
C ASP A 245 -8.97 -14.41 -5.84
N PRO A 246 -9.76 -14.00 -6.85
CA PRO A 246 -9.44 -12.85 -7.69
C PRO A 246 -9.43 -11.52 -6.92
N PHE A 247 -10.01 -11.47 -5.71
CA PHE A 247 -10.03 -10.30 -4.86
C PHE A 247 -8.96 -10.31 -3.76
N ALA A 248 -8.19 -11.41 -3.61
CA ALA A 248 -7.11 -11.49 -2.62
C ALA A 248 -5.79 -10.86 -3.15
N PRO A 249 -5.04 -10.15 -2.30
CA PRO A 249 -3.75 -9.57 -2.69
C PRO A 249 -2.71 -10.66 -2.99
N GLY A 250 -2.17 -10.69 -4.21
CA GLY A 250 -1.03 -11.55 -4.58
C GLY A 250 -1.35 -12.93 -5.17
N SER A 251 -2.59 -13.20 -5.62
CA SER A 251 -2.93 -14.44 -6.35
C SER A 251 -2.43 -14.42 -7.81
N SER A 252 -1.11 -14.38 -8.02
CA SER A 252 -0.51 -14.61 -9.34
C SER A 252 -0.75 -16.07 -9.76
N GLY A 253 -1.64 -16.29 -10.73
CA GLY A 253 -1.93 -17.60 -11.30
C GLY A 253 -0.74 -18.17 -12.07
N VAL A 254 0.22 -18.77 -11.37
CA VAL A 254 1.24 -19.62 -12.00
C VAL A 254 0.66 -21.04 -12.12
N ALA A 255 0.36 -21.47 -13.34
CA ALA A 255 0.00 -22.85 -13.63
C ALA A 255 1.22 -23.78 -13.40
N PRO A 256 1.04 -25.00 -12.87
CA PRO A 256 2.16 -25.94 -12.72
C PRO A 256 2.60 -26.48 -14.09
N PRO A 257 3.91 -26.60 -14.37
CA PRO A 257 4.39 -27.18 -15.62
C PRO A 257 4.10 -28.69 -15.69
N ALA A 258 3.87 -29.17 -16.91
CA ALA A 258 3.58 -30.57 -17.24
C ALA A 258 4.70 -31.53 -16.78
N ARG A 259 4.29 -32.75 -16.40
CA ARG A 259 5.16 -33.83 -15.92
C ARG A 259 6.28 -34.15 -16.91
N VAL A 260 7.52 -33.80 -16.57
CA VAL A 260 8.72 -34.36 -17.21
C VAL A 260 9.13 -35.63 -16.47
N ALA A 261 9.37 -36.68 -17.25
CA ALA A 261 9.66 -38.03 -16.79
C ALA A 261 10.95 -38.13 -15.95
N ARG A 262 10.89 -38.99 -14.92
CA ARG A 262 12.01 -39.36 -14.05
C ARG A 262 13.11 -40.06 -14.86
N THR A 263 14.35 -39.58 -14.81
CA THR A 263 15.52 -40.47 -14.88
C THR A 263 16.62 -40.10 -13.87
N ARG A 264 17.08 -41.17 -13.22
CA ARG A 264 18.26 -41.44 -12.36
C ARG A 264 19.23 -40.31 -11.99
N THR A 265 19.25 -39.96 -10.69
CA THR A 265 20.48 -39.76 -9.89
C THR A 265 20.19 -39.93 -8.39
N GLY A 266 20.06 -41.18 -7.95
CA GLY A 266 19.83 -41.57 -6.55
C GLY A 266 21.09 -41.81 -5.72
N ARG A 267 22.26 -41.25 -6.09
CA ARG A 267 23.54 -41.53 -5.38
C ARG A 267 24.25 -40.30 -4.80
N ALA A 268 23.73 -39.10 -4.98
CA ALA A 268 24.29 -37.88 -4.37
C ALA A 268 23.72 -37.57 -2.96
N LEU A 269 22.59 -38.20 -2.58
CA LEU A 269 21.87 -37.89 -1.34
C LEU A 269 22.52 -38.49 -0.07
N ASP A 270 23.26 -39.59 -0.19
CA ASP A 270 23.88 -40.25 0.97
C ASP A 270 25.12 -39.53 1.52
N ARG A 271 25.75 -38.65 0.73
CA ARG A 271 26.85 -37.79 1.24
C ARG A 271 26.35 -36.59 2.04
N VAL A 272 25.15 -36.09 1.75
CA VAL A 272 24.55 -34.96 2.50
C VAL A 272 24.08 -35.41 3.90
N ALA A 273 23.65 -36.67 4.05
CA ALA A 273 23.20 -37.21 5.32
C ALA A 273 24.30 -37.30 6.42
N ARG A 274 25.59 -37.24 6.05
CA ARG A 274 26.70 -37.29 7.03
C ARG A 274 27.13 -35.92 7.57
N VAL A 275 26.88 -34.83 6.84
CA VAL A 275 27.22 -33.47 7.29
C VAL A 275 26.16 -32.90 8.25
N SER A 276 24.94 -33.45 8.25
CA SER A 276 23.82 -32.95 9.05
C SER A 276 23.93 -33.24 10.55
N ARG A 277 24.84 -34.11 11.03
CA ARG A 277 24.98 -34.39 12.47
C ARG A 277 25.52 -33.21 13.31
N ARG A 278 26.17 -32.21 12.71
CA ARG A 278 26.53 -30.95 13.41
C ARG A 278 25.44 -29.88 13.37
N GLY A 279 24.45 -30.00 12.49
CA GLY A 279 23.31 -29.06 12.38
C GLY A 279 22.08 -29.42 13.22
N VAL A 280 22.06 -30.58 13.89
CA VAL A 280 20.87 -31.09 14.60
C VAL A 280 20.51 -30.27 15.85
N HIS A 281 21.42 -29.45 16.40
CA HIS A 281 21.06 -28.57 17.52
C HIS A 281 20.15 -27.40 17.12
N LEU A 282 20.16 -26.95 15.86
CA LEU A 282 19.38 -25.79 15.41
C LEU A 282 17.92 -26.10 15.04
N VAL A 283 17.54 -27.38 14.89
CA VAL A 283 16.17 -27.76 14.51
C VAL A 283 15.23 -27.89 15.71
N ARG A 284 15.73 -27.84 16.95
CA ARG A 284 14.83 -27.91 18.13
C ARG A 284 13.89 -26.70 18.24
N GLY A 285 14.28 -25.52 17.76
CA GLY A 285 13.44 -24.32 17.77
C GLY A 285 12.31 -24.35 16.73
N SER A 286 12.52 -24.99 15.58
CA SER A 286 11.56 -25.03 14.46
C SER A 286 10.42 -26.03 14.66
N VAL A 287 10.51 -26.86 15.70
CA VAL A 287 9.52 -27.90 15.99
C VAL A 287 8.41 -27.37 16.91
N TRP A 288 8.65 -26.25 17.60
CA TRP A 288 7.69 -25.64 18.52
C TRP A 288 7.18 -24.30 17.98
N HIS A 289 5.87 -24.20 17.77
CA HIS A 289 5.19 -22.95 17.44
C HIS A 289 4.78 -22.23 18.73
N ALA A 290 5.11 -20.95 18.87
CA ALA A 290 4.82 -20.16 20.06
C ALA A 290 3.62 -19.22 19.79
N GLN A 291 2.56 -19.36 20.57
CA GLN A 291 1.41 -18.45 20.55
C GLN A 291 1.56 -17.45 21.70
N SER A 292 1.65 -16.16 21.38
CA SER A 292 1.84 -15.09 22.37
C SER A 292 0.60 -14.89 23.23
N CYS A 293 0.77 -14.76 24.55
CA CYS A 293 -0.33 -14.50 25.47
C CYS A 293 -0.90 -13.07 25.31
N ARG A 294 -0.18 -12.15 24.66
CA ARG A 294 -0.69 -10.81 24.30
C ARG A 294 -1.88 -10.88 23.35
N ALA A 295 -1.92 -11.91 22.50
CA ALA A 295 -3.02 -12.13 21.56
C ALA A 295 -4.17 -12.95 22.17
N VAL A 296 -4.03 -13.41 23.42
CA VAL A 296 -4.97 -14.32 24.11
C VAL A 296 -5.45 -13.70 25.44
N ASP A 297 -5.24 -12.39 25.63
CA ASP A 297 -5.56 -11.66 26.86
C ASP A 297 -7.10 -11.50 26.99
N VAL A 298 -7.74 -12.52 27.57
CA VAL A 298 -9.18 -12.55 27.83
C VAL A 298 -9.39 -13.10 29.24
N THR A 299 -9.30 -12.24 30.26
CA THR A 299 -10.24 -12.21 31.40
C THR A 299 -9.95 -11.07 32.41
N ARG A 300 -11.07 -10.48 32.90
CA ARG A 300 -11.27 -9.53 34.02
C ARG A 300 -10.32 -8.34 34.08
N GLN A 301 -10.80 -7.18 33.62
CA GLN A 301 -10.43 -5.89 34.21
C GLN A 301 -10.69 -5.98 35.71
N GLU A 302 -9.62 -5.97 36.52
CA GLU A 302 -9.75 -5.44 37.87
C GLU A 302 -10.08 -3.94 37.75
N PRO A 303 -10.88 -3.37 38.67
CA PRO A 303 -11.21 -1.96 38.64
C PRO A 303 -9.93 -1.14 38.62
N ASP A 304 -9.84 -0.24 37.65
CA ASP A 304 -8.77 0.74 37.52
C ASP A 304 -8.85 1.69 38.71
N ASP A 305 -8.07 1.41 39.76
CA ASP A 305 -7.93 2.27 40.94
C ASP A 305 -6.97 3.44 40.70
N GLY A 306 -6.55 3.65 39.44
CA GLY A 306 -5.63 4.71 39.03
C GLY A 306 -4.17 4.36 39.31
N SER A 307 -3.84 3.11 39.67
CA SER A 307 -2.46 2.66 39.81
C SER A 307 -2.02 1.78 38.62
N ASP A 308 -0.93 2.20 37.97
CA ASP A 308 -0.30 1.65 36.75
C ASP A 308 0.38 0.27 37.00
N VAL A 309 -0.33 -0.69 37.60
CA VAL A 309 0.23 -1.89 38.28
C VAL A 309 0.60 -3.03 37.31
N VAL A 310 -0.16 -3.27 36.23
CA VAL A 310 0.15 -4.32 35.23
C VAL A 310 -0.15 -3.82 33.81
N ARG A 311 0.84 -3.81 32.90
CA ARG A 311 0.64 -3.35 31.51
C ARG A 311 1.62 -3.93 30.50
N TRP A 312 1.20 -4.04 29.24
CA TRP A 312 2.07 -4.41 28.13
C TRP A 312 2.96 -3.24 27.69
N ILE A 313 4.22 -3.53 27.35
CA ILE A 313 5.21 -2.59 26.84
C ILE A 313 5.94 -3.20 25.63
N ASP A 314 5.99 -2.45 24.54
CA ASP A 314 6.28 -2.99 23.19
C ASP A 314 7.74 -3.37 22.94
N ALA A 315 8.69 -2.82 23.70
CA ALA A 315 10.11 -3.17 23.59
C ALA A 315 10.84 -2.90 24.92
N VAL A 316 11.33 -3.96 25.56
CA VAL A 316 12.15 -3.88 26.78
C VAL A 316 13.51 -4.50 26.51
N GLU A 317 14.57 -3.69 26.63
CA GLU A 317 15.94 -4.15 26.50
C GLU A 317 16.50 -4.56 27.87
N ILE A 318 16.88 -5.83 28.02
CA ILE A 318 17.58 -6.30 29.23
C ILE A 318 18.76 -7.18 28.82
N GLY A 319 19.96 -6.71 29.15
CA GLY A 319 21.20 -7.43 28.87
C GLY A 319 21.52 -7.58 27.37
N GLY A 320 21.04 -6.66 26.53
CA GLY A 320 21.29 -6.62 25.07
C GLY A 320 20.28 -7.39 24.21
N GLU A 321 19.17 -7.86 24.78
CA GLU A 321 18.07 -8.52 24.04
C GLU A 321 16.74 -7.79 24.27
N PHE A 322 16.02 -7.52 23.17
CA PHE A 322 14.69 -6.92 23.17
C PHE A 322 13.60 -7.99 23.23
N ARG A 323 12.60 -7.77 24.11
CA ARG A 323 11.37 -8.58 24.18
C ARG A 323 10.16 -7.69 24.34
N ILE A 324 9.00 -8.18 23.92
CA ILE A 324 7.72 -7.56 24.30
C ILE A 324 7.52 -7.88 25.78
N GLY A 325 7.44 -6.84 26.61
CA GLY A 325 7.35 -6.98 28.06
C GLY A 325 5.92 -6.85 28.55
N LEU A 326 5.56 -7.62 29.56
CA LEU A 326 4.44 -7.35 30.46
C LEU A 326 5.05 -6.81 31.76
N PHE A 327 4.94 -5.51 31.97
CA PHE A 327 5.33 -4.86 33.21
C PHE A 327 4.37 -5.25 34.31
N MET A 328 4.91 -5.65 35.47
CA MET A 328 4.14 -6.05 36.64
C MET A 328 4.80 -5.42 37.88
N HIS A 329 4.08 -4.51 38.52
CA HIS A 329 4.49 -3.89 39.78
C HIS A 329 4.63 -4.97 40.88
N PRO A 330 5.49 -4.77 41.89
CA PRO A 330 5.60 -5.69 43.03
C PRO A 330 4.26 -6.02 43.67
N VAL A 331 4.04 -7.31 43.95
CA VAL A 331 2.80 -7.85 44.53
C VAL A 331 1.63 -7.71 43.56
N SER A 332 1.83 -8.12 42.31
CA SER A 332 0.78 -8.18 41.30
C SER A 332 0.76 -9.55 40.62
N SER A 333 -0.40 -9.90 40.06
CA SER A 333 -0.57 -11.14 39.32
C SER A 333 -1.38 -10.91 38.05
N ARG A 334 -1.17 -11.76 37.04
CA ARG A 334 -1.92 -11.74 35.79
C ARG A 334 -2.22 -13.17 35.36
N THR A 335 -3.48 -13.46 35.14
CA THR A 335 -3.95 -14.79 34.75
C THR A 335 -4.32 -14.84 33.28
N PHE A 336 -3.86 -15.89 32.59
CA PHE A 336 -4.16 -16.16 31.19
C PHE A 336 -4.96 -17.45 31.07
N ALA A 337 -6.10 -17.41 30.38
CA ALA A 337 -6.79 -18.62 29.97
C ALA A 337 -6.09 -19.26 28.76
N VAL A 338 -5.56 -20.46 28.94
CA VAL A 338 -4.67 -21.15 28.00
C VAL A 338 -5.27 -22.49 27.58
N GLN A 339 -5.53 -22.66 26.29
CA GLN A 339 -5.84 -23.96 25.71
C GLN A 339 -4.53 -24.75 25.50
N VAL A 340 -4.37 -25.88 26.18
CA VAL A 340 -3.10 -26.62 26.16
C VAL A 340 -3.02 -27.53 24.91
N PRO A 341 -2.00 -27.36 24.04
CA PRO A 341 -1.81 -28.20 22.86
C PRO A 341 -1.13 -29.53 23.20
N ARG A 342 -0.98 -30.41 22.19
CA ARG A 342 -0.33 -31.71 22.37
C ARG A 342 1.13 -31.59 22.80
N ALA A 343 1.48 -32.22 23.92
CA ALA A 343 2.75 -31.99 24.63
C ALA A 343 3.05 -30.51 24.95
N GLY A 344 2.02 -29.71 25.23
CA GLY A 344 2.10 -28.27 25.39
C GLY A 344 2.97 -27.80 26.55
N ARG A 345 3.63 -26.65 26.38
CA ARG A 345 4.43 -25.99 27.41
C ARG A 345 4.10 -24.51 27.46
N PHE A 346 4.19 -23.90 28.63
CA PHE A 346 4.16 -22.46 28.79
C PHE A 346 5.58 -21.94 28.93
N ARG A 347 5.89 -20.81 28.29
CA ARG A 347 7.22 -20.22 28.23
C ARG A 347 7.12 -18.72 28.48
N ALA A 348 7.90 -18.19 29.42
CA ALA A 348 8.08 -16.75 29.60
C ALA A 348 9.53 -16.44 29.93
N TRP A 349 9.91 -15.17 29.80
CA TRP A 349 11.18 -14.66 30.29
C TRP A 349 10.93 -13.76 31.48
N ILE A 350 11.77 -13.80 32.50
CA ILE A 350 11.64 -12.96 33.69
C ILE A 350 12.91 -12.15 33.91
N ALA A 351 12.74 -10.90 34.32
CA ALA A 351 13.84 -10.01 34.69
C ALA A 351 13.33 -8.81 35.52
N LEU A 352 14.28 -8.11 36.15
CA LEU A 352 14.05 -6.78 36.73
C LEU A 352 14.61 -5.70 35.79
N LEU A 353 13.95 -4.56 35.74
CA LEU A 353 14.42 -3.41 34.95
C LEU A 353 15.81 -2.91 35.42
N PRO A 354 16.67 -2.42 34.51
CA PRO A 354 18.03 -1.97 34.84
C PRO A 354 18.12 -0.93 35.96
N GLU A 355 17.14 -0.03 36.04
CA GLU A 355 17.08 1.12 36.93
C GLU A 355 17.01 0.72 38.41
N VAL A 356 16.61 -0.53 38.71
CA VAL A 356 16.43 -1.01 40.08
C VAL A 356 17.51 -1.98 40.55
N TRP A 357 18.46 -2.39 39.69
CA TRP A 357 19.44 -3.44 40.02
C TRP A 357 20.33 -3.13 41.22
N GLU A 358 20.72 -1.86 41.41
CA GLU A 358 21.60 -1.45 42.51
C GLU A 358 20.82 -0.99 43.76
N LYS A 359 19.50 -0.76 43.64
CA LYS A 359 18.65 -0.17 44.68
C LYS A 359 17.73 -1.20 45.39
N ASN A 360 17.60 -2.40 44.84
CA ASN A 360 16.78 -3.47 45.41
C ASN A 360 17.61 -4.43 46.27
N ASP A 361 17.38 -4.44 47.58
CA ASP A 361 17.96 -5.43 48.48
C ASP A 361 16.97 -6.57 48.72
N GLY A 362 17.15 -7.71 48.04
CA GLY A 362 16.26 -8.87 48.12
C GLY A 362 15.59 -9.30 46.80
N GLY A 363 15.59 -8.45 45.77
CA GLY A 363 15.14 -8.79 44.42
C GLY A 363 13.61 -8.88 44.27
N ALA A 364 13.14 -9.74 43.36
CA ALA A 364 11.71 -10.09 43.22
C ALA A 364 11.52 -11.59 42.94
N SER A 365 10.44 -12.16 43.45
CA SER A 365 10.03 -13.54 43.17
C SER A 365 8.97 -13.56 42.07
N PHE A 366 9.13 -14.44 41.10
CA PHE A 366 8.25 -14.65 39.96
C PHE A 366 7.65 -16.05 40.09
N SER A 367 6.35 -16.21 39.96
CA SER A 367 5.71 -17.53 39.99
C SER A 367 4.79 -17.75 38.79
N ILE A 368 4.74 -18.99 38.33
CA ILE A 368 3.76 -19.48 37.36
C ILE A 368 2.92 -20.54 38.06
N SER A 369 1.63 -20.23 38.24
CA SER A 369 0.63 -21.14 38.80
C SER A 369 -0.33 -21.59 37.71
N VAL A 370 -0.60 -22.89 37.65
CA VAL A 370 -1.62 -23.50 36.80
C VAL A 370 -2.84 -23.76 37.66
N ASN A 371 -3.94 -23.12 37.33
CA ASN A 371 -5.22 -23.27 38.00
C ASN A 371 -6.17 -24.04 37.08
N VAL A 372 -6.87 -25.01 37.67
CA VAL A 372 -7.87 -25.83 37.00
C VAL A 372 -9.11 -25.80 37.88
N ASP A 373 -10.23 -25.35 37.31
CA ASP A 373 -11.53 -25.28 38.00
C ASP A 373 -11.47 -24.48 39.32
N GLY A 374 -10.68 -23.39 39.35
CA GLY A 374 -10.54 -22.50 40.50
C GLY A 374 -9.57 -22.96 41.60
N GLN A 375 -8.90 -24.11 41.43
CA GLN A 375 -7.87 -24.59 42.35
C GLN A 375 -6.48 -24.59 41.71
N VAL A 376 -5.47 -24.11 42.45
CA VAL A 376 -4.06 -24.16 42.03
C VAL A 376 -3.60 -25.61 42.07
N VAL A 377 -3.42 -26.24 40.90
CA VAL A 377 -3.00 -27.65 40.79
C VAL A 377 -1.50 -27.82 40.62
N ARG A 378 -0.79 -26.77 40.20
CA ARG A 378 0.67 -26.74 40.09
C ARG A 378 1.16 -25.30 40.21
N SER A 379 2.25 -25.06 40.93
CA SER A 379 2.90 -23.75 40.99
C SER A 379 4.42 -23.90 41.00
N GLN A 380 5.12 -22.99 40.34
CA GLN A 380 6.58 -22.92 40.30
C GLN A 380 7.04 -21.48 40.48
N SER A 381 8.06 -21.25 41.30
CA SER A 381 8.57 -19.90 41.61
C SER A 381 10.08 -19.76 41.42
N TRP A 382 10.53 -18.56 41.06
CA TRP A 382 11.92 -18.20 40.82
C TRP A 382 12.22 -16.80 41.39
N THR A 383 13.33 -16.65 42.10
CA THR A 383 13.76 -15.32 42.59
C THR A 383 14.85 -14.73 41.69
N ILE A 384 14.69 -13.47 41.31
CA ILE A 384 15.64 -12.66 40.53
C ILE A 384 16.20 -11.57 41.42
N ASP A 385 17.48 -11.68 41.74
CA ASP A 385 18.27 -10.70 42.49
C ASP A 385 19.54 -10.34 41.69
N PRO A 386 19.51 -9.23 40.91
CA PRO A 386 20.63 -8.75 40.09
C PRO A 386 21.81 -8.17 40.88
N ARG A 387 21.62 -7.92 42.19
CA ARG A 387 22.66 -7.42 43.09
C ARG A 387 23.48 -8.57 43.66
N ARG A 388 22.83 -9.67 44.09
CA ARG A 388 23.49 -10.89 44.57
C ARG A 388 24.02 -11.78 43.45
N ASN A 389 23.41 -11.76 42.26
CA ASN A 389 23.88 -12.53 41.11
C ASN A 389 23.82 -11.71 39.81
N ARG A 390 25.00 -11.36 39.27
CA ARG A 390 25.10 -10.58 38.02
C ARG A 390 24.46 -11.25 36.79
N GLN A 391 24.29 -12.57 36.77
CA GLN A 391 23.59 -13.24 35.67
C GLN A 391 22.10 -12.88 35.60
N HIS A 392 21.51 -12.41 36.71
CA HIS A 392 20.14 -11.91 36.77
C HIS A 392 19.96 -10.51 36.14
N ARG A 393 21.03 -9.91 35.59
CA ARG A 393 20.98 -8.70 34.74
C ARG A 393 20.67 -9.01 33.27
N ARG A 394 20.22 -10.23 32.98
CA ARG A 394 19.79 -10.72 31.66
C ARG A 394 18.45 -11.42 31.80
N TRP A 395 17.71 -11.53 30.70
CA TRP A 395 16.48 -12.31 30.66
C TRP A 395 16.71 -13.76 31.11
N LYS A 396 15.90 -14.24 32.05
CA LYS A 396 15.89 -15.65 32.46
C LYS A 396 14.68 -16.36 31.87
N LEU A 397 14.92 -17.39 31.06
CA LEU A 397 13.85 -18.23 30.50
C LEU A 397 13.26 -19.12 31.58
N VAL A 398 11.94 -19.10 31.72
CA VAL A 398 11.18 -20.01 32.57
C VAL A 398 10.16 -20.76 31.72
N ILE A 399 10.01 -22.06 32.00
CA ILE A 399 9.12 -22.95 31.26
C ILE A 399 8.32 -23.79 32.25
N ALA A 400 7.00 -23.78 32.11
CA ALA A 400 6.11 -24.70 32.83
C ALA A 400 5.62 -25.79 31.87
N ASP A 401 5.74 -27.05 32.29
CA ASP A 401 5.21 -28.18 31.51
C ASP A 401 3.70 -28.30 31.74
N LEU A 402 2.94 -28.20 30.65
CA LEU A 402 1.49 -28.28 30.65
C LEU A 402 0.98 -29.60 30.05
N SER A 403 1.86 -30.50 29.63
CA SER A 403 1.50 -31.72 28.89
C SER A 403 0.44 -32.60 29.58
N ALA A 404 0.40 -32.61 30.92
CA ALA A 404 -0.61 -33.31 31.70
C ALA A 404 -2.05 -32.78 31.50
N PHE A 405 -2.19 -31.58 30.95
CA PHE A 405 -3.45 -30.89 30.70
C PHE A 405 -3.77 -30.79 29.20
N GLU A 406 -3.08 -31.57 28.35
CA GLU A 406 -3.29 -31.61 26.90
C GLU A 406 -4.78 -31.68 26.53
N GLY A 407 -5.20 -30.77 25.67
CA GLY A 407 -6.59 -30.68 25.20
C GLY A 407 -7.54 -29.96 26.14
N ARG A 408 -7.14 -29.60 27.37
CA ARG A 408 -7.95 -28.80 28.31
C ARG A 408 -7.63 -27.30 28.19
N THR A 409 -8.61 -26.46 28.51
CA THR A 409 -8.35 -25.06 28.87
C THR A 409 -7.99 -25.03 30.36
N ILE A 410 -6.89 -24.35 30.69
CA ILE A 410 -6.42 -24.12 32.06
C ILE A 410 -6.16 -22.63 32.24
N GLU A 411 -6.15 -22.16 33.48
CA GLU A 411 -5.70 -20.80 33.78
C GLU A 411 -4.23 -20.85 34.19
N VAL A 412 -3.42 -19.95 33.64
CA VAL A 412 -2.01 -19.79 33.99
C VAL A 412 -1.83 -18.41 34.58
N THR A 413 -1.60 -18.34 35.89
CA THR A 413 -1.33 -17.11 36.63
C THR A 413 0.17 -16.88 36.71
N LEU A 414 0.61 -15.73 36.21
CA LEU A 414 1.93 -15.16 36.47
C LEU A 414 1.80 -14.27 37.71
N ALA A 415 2.66 -14.40 38.71
CA ALA A 415 2.66 -13.48 39.83
C ALA A 415 4.08 -12.99 40.16
N THR A 416 4.19 -11.73 40.55
CA THR A 416 5.41 -11.13 41.05
C THR A 416 5.21 -10.77 42.52
N GLU A 417 6.03 -11.32 43.39
CA GLU A 417 5.99 -11.16 44.84
C GLU A 417 7.28 -10.55 45.38
N LEU A 418 7.20 -9.90 46.53
CA LEU A 418 8.36 -9.35 47.24
C LEU A 418 8.91 -10.37 48.25
N PRO A 419 10.18 -10.79 48.12
CA PRO A 419 10.85 -11.59 49.14
C PRO A 419 10.96 -10.84 50.48
N PRO A 420 11.06 -11.55 51.62
CA PRO A 420 11.26 -10.93 52.92
C PRO A 420 12.49 -10.01 52.93
N GLY A 421 12.30 -8.72 53.22
CA GLY A 421 13.35 -7.70 53.24
C GLY A 421 13.44 -6.82 51.98
N ALA A 422 12.70 -7.14 50.89
CA ALA A 422 12.70 -6.37 49.65
C ALA A 422 11.74 -5.17 49.68
N SER A 423 12.14 -4.06 49.03
CA SER A 423 11.34 -2.82 48.97
C SER A 423 10.48 -2.76 47.69
N PRO A 424 9.17 -2.46 47.79
CA PRO A 424 8.29 -2.28 46.62
C PRO A 424 8.75 -1.16 45.68
N ALA A 425 9.40 -0.12 46.22
CA ALA A 425 9.86 1.03 45.43
C ALA A 425 10.97 0.68 44.41
N HIS A 426 11.56 -0.51 44.52
CA HIS A 426 12.73 -0.92 43.73
C HIS A 426 12.60 -2.33 43.12
N ALA A 427 11.39 -2.87 42.94
CA ALA A 427 11.20 -4.25 42.44
C ALA A 427 10.43 -4.32 41.11
N TRP A 428 10.74 -3.41 40.18
CA TRP A 428 10.09 -3.31 38.87
C TRP A 428 10.35 -4.53 37.99
N ALA A 429 9.39 -5.46 37.99
CA ALA A 429 9.48 -6.74 37.32
C ALA A 429 8.85 -6.72 35.93
N VAL A 430 9.45 -7.47 35.01
CA VAL A 430 8.93 -7.61 33.65
C VAL A 430 8.94 -9.07 33.23
N TRP A 431 7.82 -9.49 32.64
CA TRP A 431 7.65 -10.79 32.00
C TRP A 431 7.77 -10.62 30.47
N GLY A 432 8.86 -11.12 29.88
CA GLY A 432 9.12 -11.05 28.44
C GLY A 432 8.51 -12.21 27.66
N ASP A 433 7.80 -11.90 26.58
CA ASP A 433 7.21 -12.85 25.61
C ASP A 433 6.52 -14.10 26.22
N PRO A 434 5.59 -13.97 27.19
CA PRO A 434 4.86 -15.12 27.71
C PRO A 434 4.03 -15.77 26.60
N ALA A 435 4.21 -17.07 26.38
CA ALA A 435 3.68 -17.79 25.23
C ALA A 435 3.46 -19.28 25.50
N ILE A 436 2.52 -19.87 24.78
CA ILE A 436 2.23 -21.31 24.78
C ILE A 436 2.94 -21.95 23.59
N LEU A 437 3.60 -23.08 23.81
CA LEU A 437 4.37 -23.81 22.80
C LEU A 437 3.62 -25.07 22.33
N GLU A 438 3.48 -25.23 21.01
CA GLU A 438 2.87 -26.39 20.34
C GLU A 438 3.88 -27.14 19.44
N ARG A 439 3.91 -28.48 19.47
CA ARG A 439 4.85 -29.30 18.69
C ARG A 439 4.31 -29.68 17.29
N ARG A 440 5.07 -29.47 16.21
CA ARG A 440 4.72 -29.87 14.82
C ARG A 440 5.46 -31.12 14.28
N SER A 441 4.90 -31.78 13.26
CA SER A 441 5.39 -33.03 12.64
C SER A 441 6.58 -32.82 11.67
N LEU A 442 7.63 -33.63 11.85
CA LEU A 442 8.93 -33.54 11.14
C LEU A 442 8.85 -33.85 9.62
N VAL A 443 7.88 -34.64 9.19
CA VAL A 443 7.82 -35.20 7.81
C VAL A 443 7.50 -34.14 6.75
N ARG A 444 6.60 -33.19 7.07
CA ARG A 444 6.21 -32.11 6.13
C ARG A 444 7.30 -31.05 5.95
N VAL A 445 8.16 -30.88 6.95
CA VAL A 445 9.27 -29.92 6.91
C VAL A 445 10.35 -30.42 5.94
N VAL A 446 10.71 -31.70 6.00
CA VAL A 446 11.74 -32.29 5.13
C VAL A 446 11.33 -32.28 3.65
N ALA A 447 10.06 -32.56 3.34
CA ALA A 447 9.55 -32.54 1.97
C ALA A 447 9.61 -31.14 1.33
N ARG A 448 9.17 -30.10 2.06
CA ARG A 448 9.21 -28.71 1.60
C ARG A 448 10.64 -28.21 1.36
N GLN A 449 11.58 -28.64 2.18
CA GLN A 449 12.98 -28.21 2.11
C GLN A 449 13.71 -28.85 0.92
N ALA A 450 13.41 -30.12 0.63
CA ALA A 450 13.94 -30.83 -0.53
C ALA A 450 13.48 -30.20 -1.85
N GLU A 451 12.26 -29.67 -1.91
CA GLU A 451 11.68 -29.06 -3.11
C GLU A 451 12.28 -27.68 -3.42
N VAL A 452 12.46 -26.82 -2.41
CA VAL A 452 13.11 -25.50 -2.56
C VAL A 452 14.55 -25.63 -3.06
N VAL A 453 15.31 -26.60 -2.54
CA VAL A 453 16.69 -26.86 -2.99
C VAL A 453 16.72 -27.40 -4.43
N ARG A 454 15.71 -28.18 -4.82
CA ARG A 454 15.59 -28.74 -6.18
C ARG A 454 15.26 -27.66 -7.20
N THR A 455 14.47 -26.67 -6.83
CA THR A 455 13.99 -25.60 -7.73
C THR A 455 14.98 -24.45 -7.85
N LEU A 456 15.68 -24.09 -6.77
CA LEU A 456 16.53 -22.88 -6.74
C LEU A 456 18.04 -23.19 -6.80
N GLY A 457 18.44 -24.42 -6.52
CA GLY A 457 19.84 -24.78 -6.28
C GLY A 457 20.32 -24.34 -4.88
N VAL A 458 21.36 -25.00 -4.37
CA VAL A 458 21.76 -24.91 -2.94
C VAL A 458 22.09 -23.48 -2.50
N ARG A 459 22.82 -22.70 -3.31
CA ARG A 459 23.20 -21.31 -2.97
C ARG A 459 21.99 -20.37 -2.88
N ARG A 460 21.04 -20.46 -3.82
CA ARG A 460 19.82 -19.61 -3.81
C ARG A 460 18.79 -20.10 -2.81
N ALA A 461 18.75 -21.40 -2.52
CA ALA A 461 17.95 -21.92 -1.42
C ALA A 461 18.45 -21.40 -0.06
N LEU A 462 19.77 -21.32 0.15
CA LEU A 462 20.34 -20.70 1.36
C LEU A 462 20.01 -19.20 1.46
N ALA A 463 20.07 -18.45 0.35
CA ALA A 463 19.62 -17.05 0.30
C ALA A 463 18.11 -16.91 0.56
N HIS A 464 17.30 -17.81 0.00
CA HIS A 464 15.85 -17.90 0.24
C HIS A 464 15.54 -18.21 1.72
N TYR A 465 16.33 -19.07 2.37
CA TYR A 465 16.20 -19.34 3.80
C TYR A 465 16.69 -18.16 4.66
N ALA A 466 17.72 -17.44 4.23
CA ALA A 466 18.13 -16.18 4.87
C ALA A 466 17.05 -15.09 4.75
N GLN A 467 16.32 -15.01 3.63
CA GLN A 467 15.15 -14.15 3.47
C GLN A 467 13.95 -14.62 4.31
N LEU A 468 13.68 -15.92 4.41
CA LEU A 468 12.62 -16.46 5.26
C LEU A 468 12.88 -16.23 6.76
N LEU A 469 14.15 -16.24 7.18
CA LEU A 469 14.58 -15.85 8.52
C LEU A 469 14.40 -14.35 8.79
N ARG A 470 14.20 -13.53 7.76
CA ARG A 470 13.98 -12.08 7.83
C ARG A 470 12.50 -11.66 7.70
N GLY A 471 11.55 -12.60 7.78
CA GLY A 471 10.13 -12.33 7.99
C GLY A 471 9.33 -11.97 6.73
N ARG A 472 8.10 -12.51 6.63
CA ARG A 472 7.15 -12.28 5.53
C ARG A 472 5.98 -11.41 6.02
N GLY A 473 5.79 -10.28 5.33
CA GLY A 473 4.70 -9.31 5.42
C GLY A 473 5.15 -8.01 4.75
N PRO A 474 4.26 -7.06 4.37
CA PRO A 474 4.67 -5.69 4.12
C PRO A 474 5.03 -5.06 5.48
N HIS A 475 6.17 -5.47 6.04
CA HIS A 475 6.83 -4.72 7.08
C HIS A 475 7.55 -3.55 6.38
N GLY A 476 6.79 -2.61 5.81
CA GLY A 476 7.35 -1.49 5.06
C GLY A 476 8.21 -0.63 5.97
N ASP A 477 7.63 -0.18 7.09
CA ASP A 477 8.24 0.84 7.93
C ASP A 477 9.28 0.31 8.91
N VAL A 478 9.09 -0.88 9.50
CA VAL A 478 10.08 -1.45 10.44
C VAL A 478 11.34 -1.92 9.70
N VAL A 479 11.17 -2.51 8.51
CA VAL A 479 12.32 -2.90 7.68
C VAL A 479 12.98 -1.66 7.08
N TYR A 480 12.19 -0.66 6.69
CA TYR A 480 12.69 0.61 6.21
C TYR A 480 13.49 1.36 7.29
N ASP A 481 12.95 1.56 8.49
CA ASP A 481 13.65 2.24 9.59
C ASP A 481 14.99 1.55 9.92
N ALA A 482 14.99 0.21 9.99
CA ALA A 482 16.21 -0.55 10.21
C ALA A 482 17.23 -0.39 9.05
N TRP A 483 16.76 -0.46 7.80
CA TRP A 483 17.59 -0.25 6.61
C TRP A 483 18.15 1.17 6.56
N PHE A 484 17.32 2.18 6.80
CA PHE A 484 17.69 3.59 6.77
C PHE A 484 18.74 3.90 7.85
N ARG A 485 18.54 3.41 9.09
CA ARG A 485 19.53 3.55 10.17
C ARG A 485 20.87 2.90 9.82
N ASP A 486 20.86 1.78 9.09
CA ASP A 486 22.09 1.14 8.62
C ASP A 486 22.81 1.95 7.55
N GLN A 487 22.06 2.46 6.55
CA GLN A 487 22.59 3.40 5.56
C GLN A 487 23.20 4.63 6.23
N LEU A 488 22.50 5.20 7.22
CA LEU A 488 22.93 6.38 7.96
C LEU A 488 24.23 6.14 8.73
N LYS A 489 24.40 4.98 9.39
CA LYS A 489 25.66 4.63 10.08
C LYS A 489 26.86 4.69 9.14
N SER A 490 26.70 4.17 7.92
CA SER A 490 27.79 4.18 6.93
C SER A 490 28.04 5.58 6.37
N ALA A 491 26.98 6.32 6.07
CA ALA A 491 27.05 7.66 5.48
C ALA A 491 27.61 8.71 6.45
N CYS A 492 27.32 8.58 7.74
CA CYS A 492 27.69 9.53 8.79
C CYS A 492 28.95 9.13 9.58
N ASP A 493 29.73 8.17 9.09
CA ASP A 493 31.02 7.84 9.71
C ASP A 493 31.93 9.10 9.79
N PRO A 494 32.38 9.51 10.99
CA PRO A 494 33.12 10.77 11.16
C PRO A 494 34.44 10.86 10.38
N ALA A 495 35.12 9.73 10.13
CA ALA A 495 36.36 9.72 9.37
C ALA A 495 36.09 9.89 7.87
N LYS A 496 35.12 9.13 7.33
CA LYS A 496 34.70 9.22 5.92
C LYS A 496 34.11 10.59 5.58
N THR A 497 33.27 11.14 6.44
CA THR A 497 32.65 12.46 6.24
C THR A 497 33.70 13.58 6.24
N ARG A 498 34.61 13.61 7.21
CA ARG A 498 35.74 14.57 7.20
C ARG A 498 36.60 14.46 5.95
N GLN A 499 36.90 13.24 5.52
CA GLN A 499 37.66 13.01 4.29
C GLN A 499 36.88 13.50 3.05
N ALA A 500 35.57 13.26 3.01
CA ALA A 500 34.73 13.72 1.92
C ALA A 500 34.67 15.26 1.85
N VAL A 501 34.47 15.94 2.97
CA VAL A 501 34.53 17.41 3.05
C VAL A 501 35.88 17.93 2.58
N ALA A 502 36.98 17.26 2.98
CA ALA A 502 38.33 17.64 2.59
C ALA A 502 38.57 17.56 1.06
N ARG A 503 37.85 16.66 0.36
CA ARG A 503 37.97 16.44 -1.08
C ARG A 503 37.13 17.39 -1.94
N LEU A 504 36.14 18.06 -1.36
CA LEU A 504 35.31 19.02 -2.09
C LEU A 504 36.18 20.17 -2.59
N THR A 505 36.09 20.46 -3.88
CA THR A 505 36.80 21.60 -4.49
C THR A 505 36.05 22.90 -4.26
N ARG A 506 34.72 22.86 -4.30
CA ARG A 506 33.82 23.94 -3.92
C ARG A 506 33.19 23.62 -2.57
N ARG A 507 33.15 24.62 -1.68
CA ARG A 507 32.49 24.52 -0.38
C ARG A 507 31.41 25.61 -0.27
N PRO A 508 30.29 25.44 -0.98
CA PRO A 508 29.23 26.44 -0.98
C PRO A 508 28.61 26.55 0.42
N ARG A 509 28.45 27.78 0.92
CA ARG A 509 27.64 27.99 2.12
C ARG A 509 26.17 27.75 1.78
N ILE A 510 25.51 26.87 2.54
CA ILE A 510 24.08 26.56 2.39
C ILE A 510 23.31 27.24 3.53
N SER A 511 22.40 28.15 3.19
CA SER A 511 21.52 28.79 4.17
C SER A 511 20.18 28.04 4.24
N ILE A 512 19.85 27.50 5.41
CA ILE A 512 18.57 26.88 5.71
C ILE A 512 17.57 27.98 6.05
N VAL A 513 16.41 27.98 5.38
CA VAL A 513 15.35 28.98 5.51
C VAL A 513 14.16 28.33 6.20
N THR A 514 13.80 28.85 7.36
CA THR A 514 12.75 28.25 8.21
C THR A 514 11.81 29.32 8.75
N PRO A 515 10.57 29.40 8.24
CA PRO A 515 9.53 30.25 8.83
C PRO A 515 8.98 29.62 10.12
N VAL A 516 8.81 30.40 11.18
CA VAL A 516 8.36 29.93 12.50
C VAL A 516 7.13 30.72 12.93
N TYR A 517 6.05 30.04 13.32
CA TYR A 517 4.88 30.70 13.92
C TYR A 517 4.22 29.80 14.97
N ASN A 518 4.25 30.22 16.23
CA ASN A 518 3.61 29.52 17.35
C ASN A 518 3.99 28.04 17.47
N THR A 519 5.20 27.68 17.03
CA THR A 519 5.72 26.33 17.06
C THR A 519 6.00 25.89 18.49
N ASP A 520 5.61 24.66 18.84
CA ASP A 520 5.99 24.03 20.11
C ASP A 520 7.53 24.01 20.24
N PRO A 521 8.10 24.55 21.34
CA PRO A 521 9.54 24.56 21.58
C PRO A 521 10.24 23.21 21.40
N ARG A 522 9.56 22.09 21.67
CA ARG A 522 10.13 20.75 21.45
C ARG A 522 10.51 20.52 20.00
N TRP A 523 9.68 20.98 19.07
CA TRP A 523 9.90 20.78 17.64
C TRP A 523 11.00 21.67 17.10
N LEU A 524 11.05 22.93 17.56
CA LEU A 524 12.14 23.85 17.23
C LEU A 524 13.51 23.32 17.71
N ARG A 525 13.57 22.75 18.91
CA ARG A 525 14.81 22.15 19.44
C ARG A 525 15.28 20.98 18.58
N LEU A 526 14.39 20.03 18.25
CA LEU A 526 14.74 18.90 17.39
C LEU A 526 15.18 19.34 15.98
N LEU A 527 14.51 20.34 15.40
CA LEU A 527 14.94 20.94 14.14
C LEU A 527 16.36 21.50 14.24
N VAL A 528 16.62 22.36 15.23
CA VAL A 528 17.93 23.00 15.39
C VAL A 528 19.02 21.96 15.65
N ASP A 529 18.72 20.94 16.45
CA ASP A 529 19.66 19.85 16.71
C ASP A 529 19.96 19.03 15.45
N SER A 530 18.98 18.79 14.57
CA SER A 530 19.21 18.12 13.28
C SER A 530 20.12 18.92 12.34
N VAL A 531 20.04 20.27 12.38
CA VAL A 531 20.91 21.16 11.61
C VAL A 531 22.31 21.24 12.24
N ARG A 532 22.41 21.30 13.58
CA ARG A 532 23.70 21.30 14.28
C ARG A 532 24.46 19.98 14.12
N ALA A 533 23.74 18.88 13.95
CA ALA A 533 24.30 17.56 13.69
C ALA A 533 24.81 17.36 12.25
N GLN A 534 24.66 18.35 11.35
CA GLN A 534 25.13 18.23 9.98
C GLN A 534 26.65 18.02 9.91
N THR A 535 27.04 17.00 9.15
CA THR A 535 28.44 16.61 8.93
C THR A 535 29.19 17.56 8.01
N TYR A 536 28.47 18.38 7.23
CA TYR A 536 29.01 19.47 6.44
C TYR A 536 29.09 20.75 7.30
N PRO A 537 30.21 21.48 7.35
CA PRO A 537 30.36 22.60 8.28
C PRO A 537 29.85 23.97 7.75
N GLU A 538 29.78 24.17 6.43
CA GLU A 538 29.49 25.48 5.82
C GLU A 538 27.98 25.73 5.67
N TRP A 539 27.29 25.93 6.80
CA TRP A 539 25.86 26.22 6.82
C TRP A 539 25.49 27.46 7.64
N GLN A 540 24.28 27.94 7.43
CA GLN A 540 23.62 28.97 8.23
C GLN A 540 22.16 28.59 8.43
N LEU A 541 21.62 28.69 9.65
CA LEU A 541 20.19 28.50 9.88
C LEU A 541 19.52 29.85 10.09
N CYS A 542 18.57 30.21 9.24
CA CYS A 542 17.83 31.46 9.29
C CYS A 542 16.39 31.17 9.74
N LEU A 543 16.11 31.39 11.03
CA LEU A 543 14.79 31.25 11.63
C LEU A 543 14.06 32.59 11.53
N SER A 544 12.90 32.65 10.88
CA SER A 544 12.06 33.85 10.86
C SER A 544 10.81 33.66 11.71
N ASP A 545 10.80 34.25 12.90
CA ASP A 545 9.61 34.31 13.76
C ASP A 545 8.57 35.26 13.15
N ASP A 546 7.48 34.70 12.65
CA ASP A 546 6.36 35.42 12.02
C ASP A 546 5.41 36.02 13.07
N GLY A 547 5.96 36.71 14.06
CA GLY A 547 5.19 37.34 15.13
C GLY A 547 4.45 36.35 16.03
N SER A 548 5.11 35.24 16.44
CA SER A 548 4.53 34.27 17.38
C SER A 548 3.97 34.97 18.61
N ASN A 549 2.76 34.62 19.04
CA ASN A 549 2.14 35.12 20.27
C ASN A 549 2.42 34.23 21.49
N ARG A 550 2.89 33.02 21.25
CA ARG A 550 3.34 32.07 22.27
C ARG A 550 4.63 32.52 22.94
N HIS A 551 4.57 32.75 24.25
CA HIS A 551 5.74 33.15 25.04
C HIS A 551 6.83 32.08 25.04
N ASP A 552 6.45 30.80 25.12
CA ASP A 552 7.39 29.68 25.13
C ASP A 552 8.11 29.50 23.78
N THR A 553 7.43 29.72 22.65
CA THR A 553 8.08 29.76 21.32
C THR A 553 9.15 30.85 21.25
N ARG A 554 8.85 32.07 21.71
CA ARG A 554 9.83 33.19 21.71
C ARG A 554 11.02 32.92 22.62
N ALA A 555 10.76 32.41 23.83
CA ALA A 555 11.80 32.05 24.77
C ALA A 555 12.71 30.93 24.21
N ALA A 556 12.13 29.95 23.53
CA ALA A 556 12.91 28.90 22.87
C ALA A 556 13.77 29.47 21.74
N LEU A 557 13.27 30.40 20.92
CA LEU A 557 14.09 31.06 19.90
C LEU A 557 15.28 31.81 20.52
N GLU A 558 15.09 32.53 21.62
CA GLU A 558 16.19 33.20 22.34
C GLU A 558 17.26 32.21 22.81
N GLU A 559 16.83 31.12 23.46
CA GLU A 559 17.70 30.00 23.86
C GLU A 559 18.49 29.46 22.67
N LEU A 560 17.81 29.12 21.57
CA LEU A 560 18.39 28.49 20.39
C LEU A 560 19.41 29.39 19.68
N SER A 561 19.20 30.71 19.67
CA SER A 561 20.16 31.67 19.07
C SER A 561 21.53 31.65 19.74
N SER A 562 21.60 31.23 21.00
CA SER A 562 22.86 31.18 21.77
C SER A 562 23.66 29.89 21.59
N LEU A 563 23.06 28.85 20.97
CA LEU A 563 23.67 27.51 20.87
C LEU A 563 24.75 27.39 19.80
N ASP A 564 24.65 28.16 18.73
CA ASP A 564 25.60 28.14 17.62
C ASP A 564 25.59 29.50 16.88
N PRO A 565 26.75 30.14 16.64
CA PRO A 565 26.82 31.43 15.97
C PRO A 565 26.32 31.42 14.51
N ARG A 566 26.12 30.24 13.91
CA ARG A 566 25.55 30.10 12.56
C ARG A 566 24.02 30.19 12.54
N ILE A 567 23.37 30.29 13.70
CA ILE A 567 21.92 30.44 13.83
C ILE A 567 21.58 31.93 13.88
N THR A 568 20.74 32.38 12.95
CA THR A 568 20.26 33.76 12.85
C THR A 568 18.75 33.77 13.04
N ILE A 569 18.25 34.67 13.89
CA ILE A 569 16.81 34.82 14.16
C ILE A 569 16.35 36.18 13.67
N VAL A 570 15.36 36.17 12.78
CA VAL A 570 14.65 37.35 12.28
C VAL A 570 13.30 37.43 13.00
N ARG A 571 12.98 38.58 13.59
CA ARG A 571 11.70 38.80 14.26
C ARG A 571 10.81 39.71 13.43
N ASN A 572 9.64 39.21 13.06
CA ASN A 572 8.60 40.02 12.44
C ASN A 572 7.68 40.62 13.50
N ALA A 573 7.24 41.86 13.28
CA ALA A 573 6.38 42.57 14.23
C ALA A 573 4.98 41.94 14.38
N ALA A 574 4.51 41.23 13.35
CA ALA A 574 3.23 40.57 13.29
C ALA A 574 3.29 39.38 12.32
N ASN A 575 2.32 38.48 12.42
CA ASN A 575 2.12 37.39 11.46
C ASN A 575 1.74 37.94 10.09
N ARG A 576 2.55 37.64 9.09
CA ARG A 576 2.39 38.07 7.69
C ARG A 576 2.24 36.89 6.73
N GLY A 577 2.18 35.67 7.25
CA GLY A 577 2.05 34.45 6.47
C GLY A 577 3.40 33.81 6.12
N ILE A 578 3.34 32.51 5.80
CA ILE A 578 4.52 31.67 5.60
C ILE A 578 5.45 32.17 4.48
N SER A 579 4.90 32.74 3.40
CA SER A 579 5.73 33.33 2.34
C SER A 579 6.51 34.56 2.82
N ALA A 580 5.88 35.45 3.59
CA ALA A 580 6.53 36.65 4.09
C ALA A 580 7.63 36.30 5.10
N ALA A 581 7.35 35.34 6.00
CA ALA A 581 8.34 34.81 6.93
C ALA A 581 9.51 34.12 6.22
N SER A 582 9.23 33.32 5.18
CA SER A 582 10.28 32.66 4.38
C SER A 582 11.15 33.69 3.67
N ASN A 583 10.56 34.75 3.12
CA ASN A 583 11.30 35.86 2.52
C ASN A 583 12.16 36.61 3.53
N ALA A 584 11.67 36.84 4.75
CA ALA A 584 12.44 37.47 5.82
C ALA A 584 13.63 36.61 6.28
N ALA A 585 13.46 35.29 6.39
CA ALA A 585 14.56 34.36 6.62
C ALA A 585 15.57 34.36 5.44
N LEU A 586 15.08 34.41 4.21
CA LEU A 586 15.91 34.55 3.01
C LEU A 586 16.71 35.86 3.00
N ASP A 587 16.17 36.97 3.47
CA ASP A 587 16.90 38.25 3.54
C ASP A 587 18.10 38.18 4.50
N ALA A 588 18.01 37.36 5.55
CA ALA A 588 19.12 37.09 6.46
C ALA A 588 20.11 36.01 5.95
N ALA A 589 19.73 35.27 4.90
CA ALA A 589 20.54 34.21 4.32
C ALA A 589 21.73 34.78 3.54
N THR A 590 22.91 34.21 3.79
CA THR A 590 24.18 34.62 3.16
C THR A 590 24.80 33.54 2.26
N GLY A 591 24.17 32.37 2.19
CA GLY A 591 24.61 31.25 1.36
C GLY A 591 24.35 31.47 -0.13
N GLU A 592 25.19 30.85 -0.96
CA GLU A 592 24.97 30.77 -2.43
C GLU A 592 23.68 29.98 -2.74
N PHE A 593 23.32 29.06 -1.83
CA PHE A 593 22.14 28.21 -1.93
C PHE A 593 21.25 28.35 -0.70
N ALA A 594 19.94 28.30 -0.94
CA ALA A 594 18.90 28.31 0.07
C ALA A 594 18.22 26.92 0.15
N ALA A 595 18.29 26.28 1.30
CA ALA A 595 17.64 25.00 1.59
C ALA A 595 16.34 25.25 2.39
N LEU A 596 15.22 24.63 1.99
CA LEU A 596 13.95 24.81 2.66
C LEU A 596 13.76 23.77 3.78
N LEU A 597 13.41 24.22 4.99
CA LEU A 597 13.15 23.35 6.13
C LEU A 597 12.01 23.91 6.97
N ASP A 598 10.95 23.12 7.14
CA ASP A 598 9.79 23.51 7.95
C ASP A 598 10.13 23.42 9.44
N HIS A 599 9.54 24.30 10.24
CA HIS A 599 9.90 24.54 11.65
C HIS A 599 9.74 23.32 12.59
N ASP A 600 9.09 22.27 12.12
CA ASP A 600 8.71 21.07 12.84
C ASP A 600 9.25 19.77 12.21
N ASP A 601 10.23 19.87 11.32
CA ASP A 601 10.87 18.74 10.64
C ASP A 601 12.36 18.59 10.98
N GLU A 602 12.98 17.54 10.45
CA GLU A 602 14.40 17.22 10.67
C GLU A 602 15.12 16.90 9.34
N LEU A 603 16.41 17.24 9.30
CA LEU A 603 17.31 16.81 8.23
C LEU A 603 18.11 15.59 8.64
N SER A 604 18.40 14.70 7.69
CA SER A 604 19.40 13.65 7.90
C SER A 604 20.78 14.28 8.15
N PRO A 605 21.61 13.79 9.10
CA PRO A 605 22.94 14.37 9.41
C PRO A 605 23.93 14.49 8.23
N ASN A 606 23.73 13.77 7.13
CA ASN A 606 24.54 13.88 5.91
C ASN A 606 23.90 14.76 4.82
N ALA A 607 22.70 15.33 5.03
CA ALA A 607 21.93 16.04 4.01
C ALA A 607 22.73 17.15 3.32
N LEU A 608 23.31 18.07 4.09
CA LEU A 608 24.05 19.20 3.52
C LEU A 608 25.38 18.77 2.87
N LEU A 609 25.96 17.65 3.30
CA LEU A 609 27.17 17.10 2.66
C LEU A 609 26.86 16.54 1.28
N GLU A 610 25.74 15.82 1.13
CA GLU A 610 25.32 15.30 -0.17
C GLU A 610 24.91 16.45 -1.12
N VAL A 611 24.24 17.49 -0.62
CA VAL A 611 23.96 18.72 -1.40
C VAL A 611 25.27 19.37 -1.86
N ALA A 612 26.25 19.55 -0.97
CA ALA A 612 27.54 20.13 -1.31
C ALA A 612 28.31 19.28 -2.34
N ARG A 613 28.25 17.95 -2.25
CA ARG A 613 28.82 17.04 -3.27
C ARG A 613 28.14 17.19 -4.61
N THR A 614 26.82 17.32 -4.65
CA THR A 614 26.09 17.55 -5.90
C THR A 614 26.48 18.89 -6.52
N ILE A 615 26.64 19.95 -5.73
CA ILE A 615 27.10 21.27 -6.23
C ILE A 615 28.57 21.22 -6.71
N ASP A 616 29.43 20.46 -6.03
CA ASP A 616 30.83 20.27 -6.45
C ASP A 616 30.92 19.49 -7.78
N ALA A 617 30.08 18.47 -7.94
CA ALA A 617 29.99 17.68 -9.17
C ALA A 617 29.26 18.40 -10.32
N HIS A 618 28.30 19.26 -9.99
CA HIS A 618 27.49 20.04 -10.92
C HIS A 618 27.50 21.53 -10.50
N PRO A 619 28.58 22.27 -10.78
CA PRO A 619 28.74 23.67 -10.40
C PRO A 619 27.63 24.60 -10.90
N ASP A 620 26.92 24.19 -11.96
CA ASP A 620 25.84 24.86 -12.65
C ASP A 620 24.44 24.50 -12.11
N ALA A 621 24.33 23.59 -11.14
CA ALA A 621 23.05 23.21 -10.55
C ALA A 621 22.30 24.42 -9.98
N ASP A 622 21.03 24.58 -10.37
CA ASP A 622 20.17 25.67 -9.90
C ASP A 622 19.11 25.20 -8.92
N VAL A 623 18.66 23.95 -9.07
CA VAL A 623 17.71 23.30 -8.16
C VAL A 623 18.22 21.92 -7.83
N ILE A 624 18.19 21.56 -6.55
CA ILE A 624 18.50 20.22 -6.05
C ILE A 624 17.34 19.75 -5.20
N TYR A 625 16.83 18.54 -5.44
CA TYR A 625 15.84 17.92 -4.58
C TYR A 625 16.26 16.49 -4.17
N THR A 626 15.69 15.99 -3.08
CA THR A 626 16.06 14.69 -2.48
C THR A 626 14.87 13.77 -2.33
N ASP A 627 15.11 12.48 -2.07
CA ASP A 627 14.07 11.62 -1.51
C ASP A 627 13.74 12.08 -0.07
N GLU A 628 12.56 11.69 0.41
CA GLU A 628 12.07 12.03 1.76
C GLU A 628 11.36 10.82 2.39
N ASP A 629 11.18 10.88 3.70
CA ASP A 629 10.29 9.99 4.43
C ASP A 629 9.48 10.78 5.46
N LYS A 630 8.68 10.05 6.23
CA LYS A 630 7.98 10.62 7.38
C LYS A 630 8.57 10.13 8.68
N LEU A 631 8.49 10.98 9.70
CA LEU A 631 8.94 10.67 11.05
C LEU A 631 7.75 10.60 12.01
N GLU A 632 7.56 9.46 12.64
CA GLU A 632 6.59 9.34 13.73
C GLU A 632 7.05 10.05 15.00
N LEU A 633 6.12 10.37 15.89
CA LEU A 633 6.42 10.93 17.22
C LEU A 633 7.32 10.02 18.08
N SER A 634 7.39 8.73 17.74
CA SER A 634 8.28 7.74 18.36
C SER A 634 9.75 7.88 17.92
N GLY A 635 10.04 8.71 16.91
CA GLY A 635 11.34 8.80 16.23
C GLY A 635 11.58 7.68 15.21
N ARG A 636 10.52 6.98 14.78
CA ARG A 636 10.60 5.94 13.74
C ARG A 636 10.39 6.54 12.35
N HIS A 637 11.27 6.16 11.42
CA HIS A 637 11.16 6.52 10.00
C HIS A 637 10.16 5.61 9.27
N VAL A 638 9.22 6.19 8.53
CA VAL A 638 8.10 5.50 7.89
C VAL A 638 7.75 6.13 6.54
N GLU A 639 7.00 5.43 5.69
CA GLU A 639 6.43 5.97 4.44
C GLU A 639 7.44 6.70 3.51
N PRO A 640 8.54 6.05 3.07
CA PRO A 640 9.51 6.69 2.18
C PRO A 640 8.93 7.00 0.80
N PHE A 641 9.24 8.19 0.29
CA PHE A 641 9.03 8.57 -1.11
C PHE A 641 10.36 8.58 -1.86
N PHE A 642 10.61 7.49 -2.58
CA PHE A 642 11.72 7.33 -3.50
C PHE A 642 11.36 7.91 -4.87
N LYS A 643 11.68 9.18 -5.06
CA LYS A 643 11.26 10.00 -6.20
C LYS A 643 11.99 9.59 -7.47
N PRO A 644 11.37 9.81 -8.65
CA PRO A 644 12.08 9.77 -9.92
C PRO A 644 12.97 11.02 -10.08
N ASP A 645 13.84 11.00 -11.07
CA ASP A 645 14.53 12.18 -11.57
C ASP A 645 13.55 13.17 -12.24
N TRP A 646 14.07 14.31 -12.69
CA TRP A 646 13.30 15.48 -13.11
C TRP A 646 12.24 15.16 -14.18
N SER A 647 10.99 15.52 -13.88
CA SER A 647 9.81 15.27 -14.70
C SER A 647 8.88 16.49 -14.62
N PRO A 648 9.01 17.48 -15.53
CA PRO A 648 8.17 18.68 -15.52
C PRO A 648 6.68 18.36 -15.69
N GLU A 649 6.35 17.31 -16.43
CA GLU A 649 4.97 16.84 -16.56
C GLU A 649 4.41 16.31 -15.24
N TYR A 650 5.25 15.67 -14.42
CA TYR A 650 4.83 15.21 -13.09
C TYR A 650 4.71 16.39 -12.14
N LEU A 651 5.64 17.36 -12.20
CA LEU A 651 5.55 18.58 -11.39
C LEU A 651 4.23 19.32 -11.67
N ARG A 652 3.80 19.40 -12.93
CA ARG A 652 2.51 20.02 -13.31
C ARG A 652 1.29 19.19 -12.93
N SER A 653 1.48 17.95 -12.49
CA SER A 653 0.40 17.09 -12.01
C SER A 653 0.38 16.98 -10.49
N SER A 654 1.50 17.22 -9.80
CA SER A 654 1.63 17.22 -8.35
C SER A 654 3.00 17.78 -7.92
N MET A 655 3.09 18.35 -6.71
CA MET A 655 4.34 18.85 -6.13
C MET A 655 5.28 17.71 -5.68
N TYR A 656 5.69 16.85 -6.61
CA TYR A 656 6.39 15.60 -6.29
C TYR A 656 7.83 15.78 -5.81
N ILE A 657 8.49 16.91 -6.14
CA ILE A 657 9.87 17.17 -5.72
C ILE A 657 9.96 17.43 -4.21
N GLY A 658 8.88 17.98 -3.61
CA GLY A 658 8.69 18.10 -2.16
C GLY A 658 9.92 18.59 -1.40
N HIS A 659 10.31 17.84 -0.38
CA HIS A 659 11.43 18.11 0.51
C HIS A 659 12.55 17.06 0.33
N LEU A 660 13.80 17.31 0.70
CA LEU A 660 14.42 18.62 0.83
C LEU A 660 14.58 19.22 -0.57
N THR A 661 14.16 20.47 -0.77
CA THR A 661 14.49 21.21 -1.99
C THR A 661 15.44 22.37 -1.66
N VAL A 662 16.47 22.52 -2.48
CA VAL A 662 17.54 23.51 -2.37
C VAL A 662 17.62 24.31 -3.67
N TYR A 663 17.61 25.63 -3.56
CA TYR A 663 17.65 26.54 -4.70
C TYR A 663 18.91 27.38 -4.69
N ARG A 664 19.52 27.60 -5.86
CA ARG A 664 20.51 28.65 -6.04
C ARG A 664 19.84 30.01 -5.79
N ARG A 665 20.47 30.84 -4.96
CA ARG A 665 19.90 32.11 -4.51
C ARG A 665 19.53 33.05 -5.66
N THR A 666 20.38 33.13 -6.68
CA THR A 666 20.15 33.99 -7.85
C THR A 666 18.89 33.61 -8.61
N VAL A 667 18.67 32.32 -8.88
CA VAL A 667 17.49 31.84 -9.60
C VAL A 667 16.23 32.01 -8.75
N LEU A 668 16.31 31.78 -7.45
CA LEU A 668 15.22 32.03 -6.52
C LEU A 668 14.80 33.52 -6.51
N ASP A 669 15.78 34.43 -6.52
CA ASP A 669 15.56 35.87 -6.57
C ASP A 669 14.94 36.33 -7.90
N GLU A 670 15.49 35.84 -9.02
CA GLU A 670 14.95 36.10 -10.36
C GLU A 670 13.53 35.57 -10.55
N ALA A 671 13.19 34.44 -9.92
CA ALA A 671 11.84 33.89 -9.93
C ALA A 671 10.84 34.75 -9.13
N GLY A 672 11.31 35.70 -8.32
CA GLY A 672 10.47 36.57 -7.48
C GLY A 672 10.17 36.01 -6.09
N ARG A 673 10.97 35.05 -5.60
CA ARG A 673 10.91 34.48 -4.23
C ARG A 673 9.52 33.92 -3.86
N PHE A 674 9.17 33.84 -2.58
CA PHE A 674 7.86 33.35 -2.10
C PHE A 674 6.78 34.44 -2.20
N ARG A 675 5.53 34.04 -2.48
CA ARG A 675 4.40 34.96 -2.72
C ARG A 675 3.21 34.64 -1.82
N SER A 676 2.87 35.56 -0.91
CA SER A 676 1.78 35.40 0.07
C SER A 676 0.40 35.00 -0.48
N PRO A 677 -0.02 35.38 -1.71
CA PRO A 677 -1.28 34.89 -2.27
C PRO A 677 -1.38 33.35 -2.36
N PHE A 678 -0.25 32.64 -2.34
CA PHE A 678 -0.16 31.18 -2.43
C PHE A 678 0.23 30.52 -1.10
N ASP A 679 0.13 31.22 0.03
CA ASP A 679 0.35 30.61 1.35
C ASP A 679 -0.48 29.33 1.53
N GLY A 680 0.18 28.24 1.94
CA GLY A 680 -0.36 26.88 1.98
C GLY A 680 0.10 26.00 0.81
N SER A 681 0.63 26.59 -0.27
CA SER A 681 1.31 25.90 -1.38
C SER A 681 2.36 26.81 -2.04
N GLN A 682 2.97 27.67 -1.24
CA GLN A 682 3.95 28.67 -1.66
C GLN A 682 5.23 28.04 -2.22
N ASP A 683 5.55 26.83 -1.77
CA ASP A 683 6.61 25.96 -2.24
C ASP A 683 6.33 25.44 -3.65
N TYR A 684 5.11 24.98 -3.92
CA TYR A 684 4.70 24.54 -5.25
C TYR A 684 4.67 25.71 -6.25
N ASP A 685 4.15 26.86 -5.83
CA ASP A 685 4.22 28.11 -6.59
C ASP A 685 5.68 28.46 -6.97
N LEU A 686 6.58 28.45 -5.99
CA LEU A 686 7.99 28.75 -6.22
C LEU A 686 8.64 27.73 -7.16
N ALA A 687 8.41 26.44 -6.96
CA ALA A 687 8.96 25.38 -7.81
C ALA A 687 8.53 25.54 -9.27
N LEU A 688 7.26 25.83 -9.53
CA LEU A 688 6.75 26.07 -10.89
C LEU A 688 7.46 27.26 -11.54
N ARG A 689 7.61 28.40 -10.84
CA ARG A 689 8.27 29.59 -11.39
C ARG A 689 9.76 29.45 -11.58
N VAL A 690 10.45 28.77 -10.66
CA VAL A 690 11.90 28.53 -10.77
C VAL A 690 12.19 27.63 -11.97
N THR A 691 11.41 26.56 -12.15
CA THR A 691 11.62 25.58 -13.23
C THR A 691 11.18 26.09 -14.60
N GLU A 692 10.47 27.22 -14.68
CA GLU A 692 10.29 27.99 -15.93
C GLU A 692 11.59 28.66 -16.41
N ARG A 693 12.58 28.88 -15.52
CA ARG A 693 13.80 29.64 -15.81
C ARG A 693 15.04 28.78 -16.01
N THR A 694 15.01 27.52 -15.57
CA THR A 694 16.18 26.64 -15.61
C THR A 694 15.77 25.18 -15.81
N ASP A 695 16.63 24.43 -16.51
CA ASP A 695 16.59 22.98 -16.66
C ASP A 695 17.72 22.29 -15.87
N ARG A 696 18.55 23.05 -15.14
CA ARG A 696 19.69 22.57 -14.34
C ARG A 696 19.25 22.04 -12.98
N ILE A 697 18.43 21.00 -13.02
CA ILE A 697 17.71 20.42 -11.88
C ILE A 697 18.29 19.04 -11.60
N HIS A 698 18.73 18.81 -10.36
CA HIS A 698 19.40 17.58 -9.96
C HIS A 698 18.67 16.88 -8.81
N HIS A 699 18.50 15.57 -8.95
CA HIS A 699 17.92 14.72 -7.92
C HIS A 699 19.02 13.97 -7.16
N ILE A 700 18.94 13.97 -5.82
CA ILE A 700 19.75 13.12 -4.95
C ILE A 700 18.87 11.96 -4.46
N PRO A 701 19.04 10.73 -4.98
CA PRO A 701 18.22 9.56 -4.61
C PRO A 701 18.66 8.97 -3.26
N LEU A 702 18.57 9.80 -2.22
CA LEU A 702 18.83 9.52 -0.81
C LEU A 702 17.75 10.23 0.01
N VAL A 703 17.26 9.56 1.05
CA VAL A 703 16.32 10.16 1.99
C VAL A 703 17.09 11.10 2.91
N LEU A 704 16.91 12.41 2.71
CA LEU A 704 17.67 13.45 3.41
C LEU A 704 16.78 14.42 4.20
N TYR A 705 15.46 14.22 4.13
CA TYR A 705 14.44 15.00 4.84
C TYR A 705 13.44 14.09 5.53
N HIS A 706 13.04 14.47 6.74
CA HIS A 706 12.16 13.68 7.61
C HIS A 706 10.93 14.51 8.01
N TRP A 707 9.80 14.25 7.36
CA TRP A 707 8.56 15.00 7.55
C TRP A 707 7.77 14.50 8.76
N ARG A 708 7.66 15.31 9.81
CA ARG A 708 7.13 14.86 11.09
C ARG A 708 5.61 14.75 11.08
N LYS A 709 5.09 13.59 11.48
CA LYS A 709 3.65 13.31 11.61
C LYS A 709 3.10 13.87 12.93
N ILE A 710 2.94 15.19 13.02
CA ILE A 710 2.27 15.84 14.15
C ILE A 710 0.76 16.04 13.89
N PRO A 711 -0.10 16.06 14.92
CA PRO A 711 -1.52 16.38 14.74
C PRO A 711 -1.72 17.76 14.08
N GLY A 712 -2.53 17.81 13.01
CA GLY A 712 -2.77 19.04 12.24
C GLY A 712 -1.73 19.35 11.14
N SER A 713 -0.69 18.51 10.99
CA SER A 713 0.24 18.56 9.86
C SER A 713 -0.31 17.81 8.64
N ALA A 714 0.01 18.30 7.45
CA ALA A 714 -0.29 17.61 6.20
C ALA A 714 0.43 16.25 6.08
N ALA A 715 1.52 16.03 6.84
CA ALA A 715 2.19 14.73 6.95
C ALA A 715 1.29 13.63 7.55
N GLY A 716 0.43 14.03 8.50
CA GLY A 716 -0.47 13.15 9.24
C GLY A 716 -1.86 13.03 8.63
N GLN A 717 -2.37 14.10 8.01
CA GLN A 717 -3.68 14.15 7.34
C GLN A 717 -3.62 15.14 6.16
N VAL A 718 -3.70 14.66 4.92
CA VAL A 718 -3.70 15.52 3.71
C VAL A 718 -4.89 16.50 3.73
N ASP A 719 -6.02 16.10 4.32
CA ASP A 719 -7.25 16.90 4.46
C ASP A 719 -7.23 17.88 5.65
N ALA A 720 -6.13 17.97 6.41
CA ALA A 720 -6.06 18.88 7.56
C ALA A 720 -6.28 20.36 7.17
N LYS A 721 -6.08 20.72 5.89
CA LYS A 721 -6.08 22.11 5.40
C LYS A 721 -6.62 22.23 3.96
N PRO A 722 -7.95 22.22 3.73
CA PRO A 722 -8.55 22.34 2.39
C PRO A 722 -8.09 23.57 1.58
N TRP A 723 -7.72 24.65 2.27
CA TRP A 723 -7.20 25.87 1.64
C TRP A 723 -5.84 25.67 0.95
N GLY A 724 -5.04 24.66 1.34
CA GLY A 724 -3.79 24.31 0.67
C GLY A 724 -4.04 23.79 -0.74
N LEU A 725 -5.03 22.91 -0.93
CA LEU A 725 -5.39 22.41 -2.26
C LEU A 725 -5.82 23.55 -3.20
N GLU A 726 -6.59 24.51 -2.71
CA GLU A 726 -6.97 25.69 -3.49
C GLU A 726 -5.77 26.62 -3.79
N ALA A 727 -4.82 26.75 -2.86
CA ALA A 727 -3.56 27.46 -3.13
C ALA A 727 -2.74 26.76 -4.22
N ALA A 728 -2.61 25.44 -4.18
CA ALA A 728 -1.95 24.64 -5.22
C ALA A 728 -2.65 24.78 -6.58
N ARG A 729 -3.99 24.72 -6.62
CA ARG A 729 -4.78 24.93 -7.84
C ARG A 729 -4.51 26.30 -8.46
N ARG A 730 -4.49 27.36 -7.63
CA ARG A 730 -4.19 28.73 -8.07
C ARG A 730 -2.74 28.87 -8.54
N ALA A 731 -1.78 28.24 -7.85
CA ALA A 731 -0.37 28.25 -8.26
C ALA A 731 -0.19 27.62 -9.65
N LEU A 732 -0.83 26.46 -9.87
CA LEU A 732 -0.80 25.78 -11.16
C LEU A 732 -1.54 26.60 -12.25
N ALA A 733 -2.71 27.17 -11.93
CA ALA A 733 -3.45 28.06 -12.85
C ALA A 733 -2.62 29.30 -13.26
N ASP A 734 -1.90 29.89 -12.32
CA ASP A 734 -1.00 31.01 -12.57
C ASP A 734 0.20 30.57 -13.44
N HIS A 735 0.81 29.40 -13.16
CA HIS A 735 1.85 28.79 -14.00
C HIS A 735 1.41 28.57 -15.45
N ILE A 736 0.27 27.91 -15.66
CA ILE A 736 -0.20 27.59 -17.02
C ILE A 736 -0.54 28.85 -17.82
N SER A 737 -0.91 29.96 -17.16
CA SER A 737 -1.19 31.24 -17.83
C SER A 737 0.05 31.87 -18.46
N ARG A 738 1.25 31.49 -18.00
CA ARG A 738 2.54 31.91 -18.55
C ARG A 738 3.11 30.96 -19.60
N LEU A 739 2.51 29.79 -19.77
CA LEU A 739 2.95 28.83 -20.78
C LEU A 739 2.54 29.29 -22.18
N PRO A 740 3.32 28.95 -23.22
CA PRO A 740 3.05 29.38 -24.59
C PRO A 740 1.78 28.76 -25.18
N ILE A 741 1.38 27.58 -24.69
CA ILE A 741 0.17 26.90 -25.13
C ILE A 741 -0.92 27.12 -24.09
N PRO A 742 -2.07 27.71 -24.46
CA PRO A 742 -3.20 27.85 -23.55
C PRO A 742 -3.61 26.50 -22.98
N ALA A 743 -3.88 26.43 -21.69
CA ALA A 743 -4.28 25.21 -21.01
C ALA A 743 -5.35 25.50 -19.93
N THR A 744 -5.95 24.43 -19.41
CA THR A 744 -6.84 24.46 -18.24
C THR A 744 -6.36 23.46 -17.19
N VAL A 745 -6.71 23.70 -15.93
CA VAL A 745 -6.40 22.80 -14.81
C VAL A 745 -7.67 22.09 -14.38
N GLU A 746 -7.61 20.76 -14.29
CA GLU A 746 -8.68 19.91 -13.78
C GLU A 746 -8.15 19.10 -12.58
N GLU A 747 -8.89 19.07 -11.49
CA GLU A 747 -8.56 18.22 -10.34
C GLU A 747 -8.83 16.75 -10.68
N GLN A 748 -7.94 15.85 -10.22
CA GLN A 748 -8.05 14.41 -10.43
C GLN A 748 -8.39 13.70 -9.12
N PRO A 749 -8.94 12.46 -9.18
CA PRO A 749 -9.15 11.65 -7.98
C PRO A 749 -7.83 11.41 -7.24
N GLY A 750 -7.80 11.74 -5.95
CA GLY A 750 -6.60 11.76 -5.11
C GLY A 750 -6.19 13.20 -4.82
N ASN A 751 -6.38 13.62 -3.57
CA ASN A 751 -6.15 15.00 -3.12
C ASN A 751 -4.79 15.53 -3.61
N GLY A 752 -4.79 16.68 -4.29
CA GLY A 752 -3.57 17.33 -4.77
C GLY A 752 -2.97 16.75 -6.06
N LEU A 753 -3.77 16.00 -6.84
CA LEU A 753 -3.43 15.57 -8.19
C LEU A 753 -4.18 16.39 -9.24
N TRP A 754 -3.47 16.82 -10.27
CA TRP A 754 -3.98 17.74 -11.30
C TRP A 754 -3.76 17.18 -12.71
N ARG A 755 -4.66 17.53 -13.63
CA ARG A 755 -4.48 17.42 -15.07
C ARG A 755 -4.35 18.82 -15.65
N VAL A 756 -3.27 19.06 -16.37
CA VAL A 756 -3.17 20.23 -17.26
C VAL A 756 -3.62 19.79 -18.65
N LYS A 757 -4.78 20.30 -19.10
CA LYS A 757 -5.35 20.02 -20.42
C LYS A 757 -4.96 21.13 -21.39
N TYR A 758 -4.08 20.83 -22.34
CA TYR A 758 -3.60 21.81 -23.31
C TYR A 758 -4.58 22.00 -24.48
N ARG A 759 -4.68 23.22 -24.99
CA ARG A 759 -5.39 23.49 -26.24
C ARG A 759 -4.61 22.90 -27.41
N ILE A 760 -5.29 22.26 -28.34
CA ILE A 760 -4.68 21.86 -29.61
C ILE A 760 -4.48 23.09 -30.49
N CYS A 761 -3.25 23.32 -30.95
CA CYS A 761 -2.92 24.41 -31.86
C CYS A 761 -3.20 24.00 -33.31
N GLY A 762 -4.02 24.78 -34.02
CA GLY A 762 -4.40 24.49 -35.40
C GLY A 762 -5.37 23.30 -35.50
N ASP A 763 -5.23 22.54 -36.58
CA ASP A 763 -5.98 21.31 -36.84
C ASP A 763 -5.02 20.30 -37.51
N PRO A 764 -3.99 19.81 -36.79
CA PRO A 764 -2.94 19.01 -37.40
C PRO A 764 -3.47 17.63 -37.84
N LEU A 765 -3.02 17.16 -39.00
CA LEU A 765 -3.40 15.83 -39.47
C LEU A 765 -2.69 14.75 -38.64
N VAL A 766 -3.46 13.83 -38.04
CA VAL A 766 -2.93 12.63 -37.37
C VAL A 766 -3.06 11.42 -38.29
N SER A 767 -1.95 10.77 -38.63
CA SER A 767 -2.00 9.46 -39.29
C SER A 767 -2.00 8.35 -38.25
N VAL A 768 -3.14 7.66 -38.12
CA VAL A 768 -3.24 6.45 -37.30
C VAL A 768 -2.75 5.28 -38.14
N VAL A 769 -1.55 4.80 -37.81
CA VAL A 769 -0.83 3.75 -38.53
C VAL A 769 -1.10 2.41 -37.86
N ILE A 770 -1.78 1.52 -38.58
CA ILE A 770 -2.25 0.22 -38.08
C ILE A 770 -1.59 -0.91 -38.90
N PRO A 771 -0.45 -1.45 -38.47
CA PRO A 771 0.12 -2.65 -39.07
C PRO A 771 -0.72 -3.88 -38.67
N THR A 772 -1.13 -4.69 -39.65
CA THR A 772 -1.96 -5.86 -39.38
C THR A 772 -1.55 -7.08 -40.21
N ASP A 773 -1.71 -8.28 -39.67
CA ASP A 773 -1.63 -9.55 -40.41
C ASP A 773 -3.02 -10.11 -40.77
N GLY A 774 -4.09 -9.38 -40.45
CA GLY A 774 -5.48 -9.79 -40.67
C GLY A 774 -5.99 -10.83 -39.67
N ARG A 775 -5.45 -10.87 -38.45
CA ARG A 775 -5.73 -11.95 -37.52
C ARG A 775 -7.16 -11.95 -36.95
N ILE A 776 -7.74 -13.13 -36.97
CA ILE A 776 -8.95 -13.50 -36.23
C ILE A 776 -8.53 -14.26 -34.97
N ALA A 777 -8.96 -13.79 -33.79
CA ALA A 777 -8.66 -14.41 -32.50
C ALA A 777 -9.91 -14.92 -31.78
N ARG A 778 -9.75 -15.99 -31.00
CA ARG A 778 -10.79 -16.48 -30.10
C ARG A 778 -10.73 -15.72 -28.79
N THR A 779 -11.78 -14.96 -28.52
CA THR A 779 -11.98 -14.28 -27.23
C THR A 779 -13.04 -15.02 -26.40
N PRO A 780 -13.18 -14.75 -25.10
CA PRO A 780 -14.29 -15.26 -24.30
C PRO A 780 -15.68 -14.91 -24.85
N ARG A 781 -15.76 -13.88 -25.73
CA ARG A 781 -16.98 -13.43 -26.41
C ARG A 781 -17.11 -13.97 -27.84
N GLY A 782 -16.34 -14.99 -28.21
CA GLY A 782 -16.36 -15.64 -29.51
C GLY A 782 -15.16 -15.29 -30.41
N SER A 783 -15.20 -15.78 -31.64
CA SER A 783 -14.21 -15.46 -32.67
C SER A 783 -14.37 -14.01 -33.10
N ARG A 784 -13.31 -13.22 -32.99
CA ARG A 784 -13.30 -11.80 -33.33
C ARG A 784 -12.19 -11.51 -34.33
N ASP A 785 -12.53 -10.74 -35.34
CA ASP A 785 -11.57 -10.07 -36.22
C ASP A 785 -11.01 -8.86 -35.45
N LEU A 786 -9.74 -8.95 -35.04
CA LEU A 786 -9.13 -7.94 -34.16
C LEU A 786 -8.94 -6.61 -34.89
N PRO A 787 -8.37 -6.57 -36.12
CA PRO A 787 -8.23 -5.32 -36.85
C PRO A 787 -9.58 -4.65 -37.11
N LEU A 788 -10.63 -5.42 -37.40
CA LEU A 788 -11.99 -4.88 -37.53
C LEU A 788 -12.48 -4.26 -36.23
N CYS A 789 -12.27 -4.92 -35.08
CA CYS A 789 -12.66 -4.36 -33.78
C CYS A 789 -11.89 -3.07 -33.47
N CYS A 790 -10.59 -3.05 -33.74
CA CYS A 790 -9.73 -1.88 -33.59
C CYS A 790 -10.24 -0.71 -34.44
N ILE A 791 -10.31 -0.89 -35.75
CA ILE A 791 -10.69 0.17 -36.70
C ILE A 791 -12.11 0.67 -36.42
N ARG A 792 -13.06 -0.24 -36.15
CA ARG A 792 -14.42 0.14 -35.79
C ARG A 792 -14.46 0.97 -34.52
N SER A 793 -13.73 0.57 -33.48
CA SER A 793 -13.69 1.34 -32.21
C SER A 793 -13.13 2.76 -32.41
N ILE A 794 -12.15 2.94 -33.31
CA ILE A 794 -11.62 4.26 -33.67
C ILE A 794 -12.70 5.10 -34.33
N VAL A 795 -13.37 4.57 -35.37
CA VAL A 795 -14.40 5.30 -36.13
C VAL A 795 -15.60 5.66 -35.26
N GLU A 796 -16.03 4.74 -34.38
CA GLU A 796 -17.23 4.92 -33.56
C GLU A 796 -17.01 5.87 -32.38
N ARG A 797 -15.80 5.91 -31.78
CA ARG A 797 -15.56 6.63 -30.51
C ARG A 797 -14.75 7.91 -30.65
N THR A 798 -13.97 8.07 -31.72
CA THR A 798 -13.01 9.19 -31.79
C THR A 798 -13.70 10.54 -32.04
N THR A 799 -13.44 11.48 -31.14
CA THR A 799 -13.98 12.85 -31.23
C THR A 799 -13.12 13.77 -32.10
N TYR A 800 -11.80 13.61 -32.11
CA TYR A 800 -10.91 14.32 -33.01
C TYR A 800 -11.22 13.98 -34.48
N LYS A 801 -11.31 14.97 -35.36
CA LYS A 801 -11.83 14.77 -36.73
C LYS A 801 -10.78 14.77 -37.83
N ASN A 802 -9.65 15.46 -37.65
CA ASN A 802 -8.62 15.53 -38.67
C ASN A 802 -7.59 14.40 -38.55
N TYR A 803 -8.05 13.17 -38.78
CA TYR A 803 -7.17 12.00 -38.81
C TYR A 803 -7.36 11.19 -40.10
N GLU A 804 -6.33 10.44 -40.48
CA GLU A 804 -6.42 9.40 -41.51
C GLU A 804 -6.08 8.04 -40.90
N LEU A 805 -6.66 6.98 -41.49
CA LEU A 805 -6.33 5.60 -41.16
C LEU A 805 -5.37 5.06 -42.23
N VAL A 806 -4.19 4.64 -41.83
CA VAL A 806 -3.19 3.98 -42.71
C VAL A 806 -3.07 2.53 -42.27
N ILE A 807 -3.74 1.64 -43.01
CA ILE A 807 -3.82 0.21 -42.71
C ILE A 807 -2.77 -0.50 -43.55
N VAL A 808 -1.83 -1.16 -42.89
CA VAL A 808 -0.70 -1.82 -43.56
C VAL A 808 -0.76 -3.33 -43.36
N ASP A 809 -1.19 -4.04 -44.39
CA ASP A 809 -1.43 -5.50 -44.35
C ASP A 809 -0.48 -6.30 -45.25
N ASN A 810 -0.44 -7.62 -45.06
CA ASN A 810 0.41 -8.52 -45.84
C ASN A 810 -0.32 -9.11 -47.07
N GLY A 811 -1.31 -8.40 -47.61
CA GLY A 811 -2.16 -8.83 -48.73
C GLY A 811 -3.31 -9.75 -48.35
N ARG A 812 -3.54 -9.99 -47.05
CA ARG A 812 -4.51 -10.96 -46.53
C ARG A 812 -5.36 -10.33 -45.42
N LEU A 813 -6.57 -9.92 -45.75
CA LEU A 813 -7.59 -9.42 -44.81
C LEU A 813 -8.86 -10.25 -44.95
N SER A 814 -9.68 -10.31 -43.89
CA SER A 814 -10.96 -11.02 -43.93
C SER A 814 -11.96 -10.33 -44.87
N PRO A 815 -12.91 -11.08 -45.47
CA PRO A 815 -14.01 -10.50 -46.24
C PRO A 815 -14.81 -9.46 -45.44
N GLU A 816 -15.04 -9.73 -44.16
CA GLU A 816 -15.79 -8.86 -43.26
C GLU A 816 -15.08 -7.52 -43.04
N LEU A 817 -13.76 -7.56 -42.81
CA LEU A 817 -12.96 -6.35 -42.68
C LEU A 817 -12.93 -5.58 -44.00
N LEU A 818 -12.71 -6.24 -45.14
CA LEU A 818 -12.73 -5.59 -46.45
C LEU A 818 -14.07 -4.89 -46.74
N HIS A 819 -15.18 -5.54 -46.38
CA HIS A 819 -16.51 -4.95 -46.52
C HIS A 819 -16.65 -3.70 -45.65
N TYR A 820 -16.23 -3.75 -44.39
CA TYR A 820 -16.26 -2.59 -43.50
C TYR A 820 -15.34 -1.46 -43.99
N LEU A 821 -14.14 -1.78 -44.45
CA LEU A 821 -13.20 -0.79 -45.01
C LEU A 821 -13.79 -0.06 -46.22
N ALA A 822 -14.59 -0.71 -47.05
CA ALA A 822 -15.29 -0.06 -48.16
C ALA A 822 -16.30 1.02 -47.70
N THR A 823 -16.71 1.02 -46.44
CA THR A 823 -17.66 1.99 -45.87
C THR A 823 -17.00 3.22 -45.23
N ILE A 824 -15.68 3.23 -45.08
CA ILE A 824 -14.94 4.29 -44.37
C ILE A 824 -13.78 4.82 -45.19
N ARG A 825 -13.40 6.08 -44.95
CA ARG A 825 -12.19 6.66 -45.55
C ARG A 825 -10.95 6.06 -44.88
N HIS A 826 -10.11 5.43 -45.67
CA HIS A 826 -8.85 4.84 -45.22
C HIS A 826 -7.84 4.80 -46.37
N ARG A 827 -6.57 4.60 -46.04
CA ARG A 827 -5.49 4.26 -46.96
C ARG A 827 -5.01 2.86 -46.63
N ARG A 828 -5.24 1.91 -47.54
CA ARG A 828 -4.71 0.55 -47.42
C ARG A 828 -3.41 0.44 -48.21
N VAL A 829 -2.37 -0.10 -47.57
CA VAL A 829 -1.06 -0.33 -48.20
C VAL A 829 -0.67 -1.78 -47.97
N VAL A 830 -0.27 -2.46 -49.04
CA VAL A 830 0.20 -3.85 -48.95
C VAL A 830 1.71 -3.84 -48.72
N TYR A 831 2.15 -4.44 -47.63
CA TYR A 831 3.55 -4.64 -47.28
C TYR A 831 3.96 -6.07 -47.64
N GLU A 832 5.07 -6.20 -48.37
CA GLU A 832 5.70 -7.48 -48.64
C GLU A 832 6.64 -7.84 -47.47
N PRO A 833 6.35 -8.90 -46.68
CA PRO A 833 7.16 -9.21 -45.51
C PRO A 833 8.60 -9.60 -45.86
N THR A 834 9.56 -9.05 -45.12
CA THR A 834 10.95 -9.50 -45.17
C THR A 834 11.09 -10.95 -44.69
N THR A 835 12.15 -11.63 -45.12
CA THR A 835 12.51 -12.97 -44.61
C THR A 835 13.92 -12.90 -43.99
N PRO A 836 14.08 -13.04 -42.66
CA PRO A 836 13.02 -13.25 -41.65
C PRO A 836 12.11 -12.02 -41.47
N PHE A 837 10.92 -12.25 -40.88
CA PHE A 837 9.94 -11.20 -40.61
C PHE A 837 10.51 -10.11 -39.71
N ASN A 838 10.23 -8.85 -40.05
CA ASN A 838 10.66 -7.67 -39.30
C ASN A 838 9.49 -6.69 -39.12
N PHE A 839 8.99 -6.57 -37.89
CA PHE A 839 7.89 -5.68 -37.54
C PHE A 839 8.32 -4.22 -37.57
N ALA A 840 9.52 -3.89 -37.08
CA ALA A 840 10.06 -2.53 -37.15
C ALA A 840 10.17 -2.03 -38.60
N SER A 841 10.60 -2.88 -39.53
CA SER A 841 10.64 -2.54 -40.96
C SER A 841 9.24 -2.26 -41.53
N LYS A 842 8.24 -3.04 -41.11
CA LYS A 842 6.84 -2.81 -41.47
C LYS A 842 6.32 -1.46 -40.94
N LEU A 843 6.67 -1.09 -39.70
CA LEU A 843 6.32 0.21 -39.12
C LEU A 843 6.96 1.38 -39.88
N ASN A 844 8.25 1.26 -40.25
CA ASN A 844 8.96 2.27 -41.03
C ASN A 844 8.34 2.45 -42.43
N PHE A 845 8.07 1.33 -43.11
CA PHE A 845 7.36 1.34 -44.39
C PHE A 845 5.99 2.00 -44.28
N ALA A 846 5.24 1.71 -43.21
CA ALA A 846 3.94 2.29 -42.95
C ALA A 846 4.00 3.81 -42.72
N ALA A 847 4.99 4.28 -41.94
CA ALA A 847 5.20 5.70 -41.69
C ALA A 847 5.52 6.50 -42.97
N GLY A 848 6.18 5.87 -43.94
CA GLY A 848 6.45 6.46 -45.26
C GLY A 848 5.20 6.67 -46.14
N HIS A 849 4.08 6.00 -45.83
CA HIS A 849 2.81 6.14 -46.56
C HIS A 849 1.80 7.06 -45.88
N ALA A 850 2.06 7.44 -44.63
CA ALA A 850 1.31 8.39 -43.85
C ALA A 850 1.59 9.83 -44.30
N GLN A 851 0.62 10.73 -44.19
CA GLN A 851 0.72 12.15 -44.57
C GLN A 851 0.64 13.11 -43.38
N GLY A 852 0.25 12.61 -42.21
CA GLY A 852 0.06 13.39 -41.00
C GLY A 852 1.33 13.98 -40.44
N GLU A 853 1.17 15.13 -39.79
CA GLU A 853 2.21 15.82 -39.01
C GLU A 853 2.54 15.02 -37.73
N HIS A 854 1.55 14.26 -37.24
CA HIS A 854 1.71 13.32 -36.14
C HIS A 854 1.46 11.90 -36.62
N LEU A 855 2.36 11.01 -36.25
CA LEU A 855 2.27 9.57 -36.46
C LEU A 855 1.77 8.92 -35.17
N LEU A 856 0.65 8.21 -35.24
CA LEU A 856 0.10 7.42 -34.14
C LEU A 856 0.19 5.95 -34.51
N PHE A 857 1.24 5.27 -34.02
CA PHE A 857 1.39 3.83 -34.18
C PHE A 857 0.44 3.12 -33.21
N LEU A 858 -0.36 2.21 -33.76
CA LEU A 858 -1.40 1.53 -33.02
C LEU A 858 -1.45 0.05 -33.44
N ASN A 859 -1.34 -0.85 -32.47
CA ASN A 859 -1.51 -2.28 -32.76
C ASN A 859 -2.96 -2.58 -33.20
N ASP A 860 -3.10 -3.55 -34.10
CA ASP A 860 -4.38 -3.97 -34.67
C ASP A 860 -5.28 -4.74 -33.70
N ASP A 861 -4.76 -5.13 -32.53
CA ASP A 861 -5.47 -5.79 -31.44
C ASP A 861 -5.78 -4.87 -30.26
N THR A 862 -5.98 -3.58 -30.55
CA THR A 862 -6.44 -2.58 -29.58
C THR A 862 -7.92 -2.24 -29.76
N GLU A 863 -8.60 -1.76 -28.70
CA GLU A 863 -9.94 -1.18 -28.79
C GLU A 863 -10.01 0.12 -28.00
N VAL A 864 -10.44 1.22 -28.62
CA VAL A 864 -10.53 2.55 -28.00
C VAL A 864 -11.56 2.55 -26.86
N ILE A 865 -11.18 3.11 -25.70
CA ILE A 865 -12.08 3.33 -24.57
C ILE A 865 -12.48 4.81 -24.50
N SER A 866 -11.52 5.71 -24.38
CA SER A 866 -11.74 7.15 -24.22
C SER A 866 -11.99 7.85 -25.56
N GLU A 867 -13.05 8.65 -25.64
CA GLU A 867 -13.44 9.35 -26.87
C GLU A 867 -12.45 10.45 -27.30
N GLU A 868 -11.79 11.12 -26.34
CA GLU A 868 -10.79 12.18 -26.55
C GLU A 868 -9.35 11.64 -26.65
N TRP A 869 -9.13 10.33 -26.85
CA TRP A 869 -7.79 9.72 -26.76
C TRP A 869 -6.75 10.35 -27.71
N ILE A 870 -7.09 10.64 -28.97
CA ILE A 870 -6.19 11.34 -29.91
C ILE A 870 -5.89 12.75 -29.39
N THR A 871 -6.91 13.50 -28.97
CA THR A 871 -6.76 14.84 -28.39
C THR A 871 -5.80 14.80 -27.20
N ALA A 872 -5.99 13.87 -26.26
CA ALA A 872 -5.17 13.71 -25.06
C ALA A 872 -3.70 13.40 -25.37
N MET A 873 -3.41 12.72 -26.48
CA MET A 873 -2.03 12.49 -26.93
C MET A 873 -1.46 13.71 -27.67
N LEU A 874 -2.27 14.36 -28.50
CA LEU A 874 -1.90 15.58 -29.23
C LEU A 874 -1.58 16.76 -28.30
N GLU A 875 -2.26 16.87 -27.14
CA GLU A 875 -1.98 17.84 -26.07
C GLU A 875 -0.47 17.95 -25.79
N PHE A 876 0.22 16.80 -25.82
CA PHE A 876 1.66 16.69 -25.56
C PHE A 876 2.49 16.53 -26.83
N SER A 877 2.04 15.77 -27.84
CA SER A 877 2.84 15.53 -29.04
C SER A 877 3.15 16.83 -29.81
N GLN A 878 2.26 17.83 -29.77
CA GLN A 878 2.49 19.14 -30.38
C GLN A 878 3.62 19.95 -29.71
N GLN A 879 4.00 19.63 -28.47
CA GLN A 879 4.98 20.41 -27.73
C GLN A 879 6.38 20.03 -28.18
N SER A 880 7.17 21.01 -28.61
CA SER A 880 8.50 20.80 -29.21
C SER A 880 9.44 19.93 -28.34
N ALA A 881 9.37 20.06 -27.01
CA ALA A 881 10.18 19.28 -26.06
C ALA A 881 9.77 17.80 -25.91
N ILE A 882 8.62 17.40 -26.44
CA ILE A 882 8.09 16.03 -26.35
C ILE A 882 8.36 15.28 -27.65
N GLY A 883 8.94 14.08 -27.53
CA GLY A 883 9.28 13.25 -28.69
C GLY A 883 8.32 12.07 -28.90
N ALA A 884 7.77 11.49 -27.83
CA ALA A 884 6.73 10.47 -27.93
C ALA A 884 5.73 10.52 -26.78
N VAL A 885 4.51 10.07 -27.04
CA VAL A 885 3.38 10.04 -26.10
C VAL A 885 2.73 8.66 -26.11
N GLY A 886 2.56 8.04 -24.94
CA GLY A 886 1.90 6.75 -24.77
C GLY A 886 0.55 6.86 -24.08
N GLY A 887 -0.40 6.01 -24.50
CA GLY A 887 -1.69 5.86 -23.83
C GLY A 887 -1.66 4.88 -22.65
N LYS A 888 -2.75 4.84 -21.88
CA LYS A 888 -2.97 3.86 -20.81
C LYS A 888 -3.73 2.65 -21.35
N LEU A 889 -3.11 1.47 -21.25
CA LEU A 889 -3.65 0.24 -21.81
C LEU A 889 -4.14 -0.71 -20.72
N PHE A 890 -5.24 -1.39 -21.02
CA PHE A 890 -5.84 -2.40 -20.16
C PHE A 890 -5.84 -3.76 -20.86
N TYR A 891 -5.63 -4.82 -20.08
CA TYR A 891 -5.98 -6.16 -20.50
C TYR A 891 -7.50 -6.29 -20.71
N PRO A 892 -7.97 -7.28 -21.47
CA PRO A 892 -9.41 -7.50 -21.69
C PRO A 892 -10.22 -7.79 -20.42
N ASP A 893 -9.55 -8.16 -19.32
CA ASP A 893 -10.16 -8.36 -18.00
C ASP A 893 -10.24 -7.07 -17.16
N GLY A 894 -9.82 -5.93 -17.73
CA GLY A 894 -9.86 -4.62 -17.10
C GLY A 894 -8.64 -4.30 -16.23
N ARG A 895 -7.68 -5.20 -16.05
CA ARG A 895 -6.43 -4.88 -15.33
C ARG A 895 -5.52 -3.97 -16.14
N LEU A 896 -4.72 -3.17 -15.46
CA LEU A 896 -3.68 -2.35 -16.06
C LEU A 896 -2.67 -3.24 -16.79
N GLN A 897 -2.33 -2.84 -18.00
CA GLN A 897 -1.27 -3.44 -18.79
C GLN A 897 -0.13 -2.46 -19.01
N HIS A 898 -0.43 -1.20 -19.30
CA HIS A 898 0.58 -0.17 -19.58
C HIS A 898 0.13 1.22 -19.10
N VAL A 899 1.06 1.97 -18.52
CA VAL A 899 0.96 3.42 -18.27
C VAL A 899 2.34 4.09 -18.32
N GLY A 900 3.32 3.40 -18.91
CA GLY A 900 4.74 3.76 -18.92
C GLY A 900 5.65 2.54 -18.86
N VAL A 901 6.87 2.66 -19.37
CA VAL A 901 7.93 1.65 -19.29
C VAL A 901 9.15 2.22 -18.55
N VAL A 902 9.69 1.41 -17.64
CA VAL A 902 10.97 1.64 -16.96
C VAL A 902 11.94 0.50 -17.26
N LEU A 903 13.23 0.77 -17.11
CA LEU A 903 14.30 -0.20 -17.36
C LEU A 903 14.88 -0.79 -16.07
N GLY A 904 15.59 -1.91 -16.22
CA GLY A 904 16.33 -2.60 -15.17
C GLY A 904 15.54 -3.65 -14.40
N ILE A 905 14.21 -3.61 -14.42
CA ILE A 905 13.38 -4.63 -13.77
C ILE A 905 13.51 -5.95 -14.55
N GLY A 906 13.86 -7.03 -13.84
CA GLY A 906 14.15 -8.32 -14.47
C GLY A 906 15.37 -8.32 -15.40
N GLY A 907 16.18 -7.25 -15.41
CA GLY A 907 17.32 -7.08 -16.30
C GLY A 907 16.98 -6.54 -17.70
N GLY A 908 15.75 -6.08 -17.94
CA GLY A 908 15.31 -5.56 -19.24
C GLY A 908 14.43 -4.32 -19.13
N ALA A 909 13.38 -4.24 -19.95
CA ALA A 909 12.34 -3.21 -19.89
C ALA A 909 11.03 -3.80 -19.35
N CYS A 910 10.26 -3.02 -18.60
CA CYS A 910 9.01 -3.50 -18.03
C CYS A 910 7.92 -2.43 -17.97
N HIS A 911 6.68 -2.86 -18.21
CA HIS A 911 5.48 -2.05 -18.04
C HIS A 911 5.16 -1.93 -16.56
N VAL A 912 5.23 -0.72 -16.02
CA VAL A 912 4.95 -0.49 -14.60
C VAL A 912 3.47 -0.70 -14.30
N PHE A 913 3.18 -1.24 -13.11
CA PHE A 913 1.82 -1.53 -12.63
C PHE A 913 1.04 -2.58 -13.45
N ALA A 914 1.70 -3.30 -14.36
CA ALA A 914 1.07 -4.39 -15.10
C ALA A 914 0.43 -5.42 -14.14
N GLY A 915 -0.80 -5.81 -14.44
CA GLY A 915 -1.61 -6.73 -13.64
C GLY A 915 -2.36 -6.09 -12.47
N GLN A 916 -2.14 -4.81 -12.17
CA GLN A 916 -2.87 -4.11 -11.10
C GLN A 916 -4.31 -3.74 -11.52
N PRO A 917 -5.22 -3.45 -10.56
CA PRO A 917 -6.56 -2.96 -10.86
C PRO A 917 -6.55 -1.67 -11.71
N ALA A 918 -7.58 -1.49 -12.53
CA ALA A 918 -7.71 -0.39 -13.49
C ALA A 918 -7.51 1.01 -12.86
N ASN A 919 -8.04 1.19 -11.65
CA ASN A 919 -8.04 2.41 -10.87
C ASN A 919 -6.90 2.45 -9.84
N SER A 920 -5.91 1.55 -9.92
CA SER A 920 -4.76 1.60 -9.03
C SER A 920 -4.10 2.97 -9.12
N PRO A 921 -3.86 3.66 -7.98
CA PRO A 921 -3.15 4.93 -7.99
C PRO A 921 -1.68 4.76 -8.42
N GLY A 922 -1.16 3.53 -8.37
CA GLY A 922 0.27 3.27 -8.54
C GLY A 922 1.09 3.86 -7.40
N TYR A 923 2.40 3.96 -7.61
CA TYR A 923 3.33 4.53 -6.63
C TYR A 923 3.17 6.06 -6.60
N PHE A 924 2.73 6.63 -5.47
CA PHE A 924 2.49 8.08 -5.30
C PHE A 924 1.60 8.71 -6.39
N GLY A 925 0.51 8.04 -6.76
CA GLY A 925 -0.45 8.55 -7.75
C GLY A 925 0.04 8.49 -9.21
N SER A 926 1.24 7.97 -9.46
CA SER A 926 1.89 7.98 -10.78
C SER A 926 1.12 7.26 -11.90
N ALA A 927 0.19 6.36 -11.59
CA ALA A 927 -0.64 5.69 -12.60
C ALA A 927 -1.91 6.47 -12.98
N LEU A 928 -2.17 7.60 -12.31
CA LEU A 928 -3.34 8.46 -12.49
C LEU A 928 -3.02 9.82 -13.11
N VAL A 929 -1.74 10.18 -13.19
CA VAL A 929 -1.29 11.50 -13.64
C VAL A 929 -0.41 11.43 -14.89
N ILE A 930 -0.24 12.57 -15.54
CA ILE A 930 0.67 12.72 -16.67
C ILE A 930 2.09 12.86 -16.12
N ARG A 931 3.02 12.06 -16.64
CA ARG A 931 4.43 12.16 -16.25
C ARG A 931 5.37 11.57 -17.29
N ASN A 932 6.66 11.78 -17.05
CA ASN A 932 7.71 11.20 -17.86
C ASN A 932 8.07 9.76 -17.43
N TYR A 933 8.43 8.97 -18.44
CA TYR A 933 8.96 7.61 -18.34
C TYR A 933 10.11 7.42 -19.34
N SER A 934 10.86 6.33 -19.22
CA SER A 934 11.98 6.04 -20.14
C SER A 934 11.49 5.64 -21.52
N ALA A 935 10.35 4.95 -21.58
CA ALA A 935 9.70 4.57 -22.82
C ALA A 935 8.17 4.43 -22.65
N VAL A 936 7.49 4.34 -23.79
CA VAL A 936 6.09 3.94 -23.90
C VAL A 936 5.97 2.81 -24.91
N THR A 937 4.89 2.05 -24.85
CA THR A 937 4.74 0.88 -25.73
C THR A 937 4.32 1.25 -27.15
N GLY A 938 4.80 0.49 -28.13
CA GLY A 938 4.41 0.59 -29.54
C GLY A 938 2.94 0.26 -29.80
N ALA A 939 2.24 -0.37 -28.85
CA ALA A 939 0.83 -0.69 -28.99
C ALA A 939 -0.08 0.55 -29.09
N CYS A 940 0.33 1.68 -28.53
CA CYS A 940 -0.30 2.99 -28.72
C CYS A 940 0.71 4.10 -28.43
N CYS A 941 1.38 4.58 -29.47
CA CYS A 941 2.46 5.56 -29.39
C CYS A 941 2.28 6.66 -30.44
N MET A 942 2.18 7.91 -29.99
CA MET A 942 2.15 9.10 -30.86
C MET A 942 3.49 9.80 -30.86
N THR A 943 3.98 10.19 -32.03
CA THR A 943 5.21 10.95 -32.21
C THR A 943 5.02 11.97 -33.34
N ARG A 944 5.74 13.08 -33.29
CA ARG A 944 5.76 14.00 -34.43
C ARG A 944 6.57 13.39 -35.57
N ARG A 945 6.16 13.67 -36.80
CA ARG A 945 6.89 13.21 -37.99
C ARG A 945 8.34 13.70 -38.01
N ASP A 946 8.57 14.97 -37.71
CA ASP A 946 9.91 15.55 -37.69
C ASP A 946 10.86 14.82 -36.72
N VAL A 947 10.37 14.47 -35.52
CA VAL A 947 11.12 13.68 -34.53
C VAL A 947 11.37 12.26 -35.02
N PHE A 948 10.36 11.61 -35.60
CA PHE A 948 10.49 10.25 -36.14
C PHE A 948 11.56 10.19 -37.24
N ASP A 949 11.55 11.17 -38.15
CA ASP A 949 12.53 11.30 -39.24
C ASP A 949 13.93 11.64 -38.68
N GLU A 950 14.01 12.54 -37.68
CA GLU A 950 15.27 12.94 -37.04
C GLU A 950 16.02 11.75 -36.40
N VAL A 951 15.29 10.83 -35.75
CA VAL A 951 15.88 9.65 -35.13
C VAL A 951 16.05 8.46 -36.07
N GLY A 952 15.55 8.57 -37.31
CA GLY A 952 15.64 7.53 -38.34
C GLY A 952 14.63 6.38 -38.17
N GLY A 953 13.46 6.65 -37.59
CA GLY A 953 12.39 5.66 -37.39
C GLY A 953 12.73 4.55 -36.39
N PHE A 954 12.06 3.40 -36.51
CA PHE A 954 12.35 2.22 -35.69
C PHE A 954 13.62 1.51 -36.18
N ASP A 955 14.46 1.05 -35.25
CA ASP A 955 15.71 0.37 -35.58
C ASP A 955 15.42 -1.10 -35.90
N GLU A 956 15.62 -1.49 -37.15
CA GLU A 956 15.25 -2.81 -37.67
C GLU A 956 16.06 -3.97 -37.05
N ARG A 957 17.08 -3.70 -36.23
CA ARG A 957 17.74 -4.73 -35.41
C ARG A 957 16.82 -5.28 -34.32
N PHE A 958 15.85 -4.48 -33.88
CA PHE A 958 14.79 -4.86 -32.93
C PHE A 958 13.57 -5.31 -33.73
N ALA A 959 13.68 -6.47 -34.37
CA ALA A 959 12.74 -6.92 -35.38
C ALA A 959 11.35 -7.20 -34.80
N THR A 960 11.25 -7.66 -33.54
CA THR A 960 9.98 -8.01 -32.90
C THR A 960 9.81 -7.40 -31.52
N ASP A 961 10.85 -7.43 -30.70
CA ASP A 961 10.85 -7.00 -29.30
C ASP A 961 11.61 -5.67 -29.15
N PHE A 962 11.20 -4.85 -28.17
CA PHE A 962 11.90 -3.63 -27.76
C PHE A 962 12.13 -2.55 -28.84
N ASN A 963 11.53 -2.65 -30.04
CA ASN A 963 11.63 -1.58 -31.06
C ASN A 963 11.11 -0.24 -30.54
N ASP A 964 10.02 -0.27 -29.78
CA ASP A 964 9.40 0.85 -29.09
C ASP A 964 10.28 1.43 -27.98
N VAL A 965 10.88 0.55 -27.17
CA VAL A 965 11.82 0.92 -26.11
C VAL A 965 13.08 1.57 -26.70
N ASP A 966 13.71 0.96 -27.70
CA ASP A 966 14.89 1.53 -28.36
C ASP A 966 14.57 2.87 -29.03
N TYR A 967 13.43 2.97 -29.73
CA TYR A 967 12.97 4.22 -30.32
C TYR A 967 12.86 5.32 -29.27
N CYS A 968 12.15 5.07 -28.16
CA CYS A 968 12.01 6.03 -27.08
C CYS A 968 13.36 6.45 -26.48
N LEU A 969 14.30 5.52 -26.31
CA LEU A 969 15.63 5.82 -25.76
C LEU A 969 16.48 6.64 -26.73
N ARG A 970 16.38 6.41 -28.04
CA ARG A 970 17.02 7.28 -29.05
C ARG A 970 16.41 8.68 -29.10
N VAL A 971 15.09 8.79 -29.00
CA VAL A 971 14.38 10.06 -28.88
C VAL A 971 14.86 10.83 -27.65
N ARG A 972 14.98 10.16 -26.49
CA ARG A 972 15.54 10.77 -25.27
C ARG A 972 17.00 11.18 -25.41
N ALA A 973 17.81 10.42 -26.15
CA ALA A 973 19.21 10.78 -26.42
C ALA A 973 19.35 12.08 -27.25
N ARG A 974 18.26 12.56 -27.87
CA ARG A 974 18.17 13.88 -28.51
C ARG A 974 17.55 14.97 -27.61
N SER A 975 17.48 14.72 -26.30
CA SER A 975 16.94 15.64 -25.29
C SER A 975 15.42 15.84 -25.34
N TYR A 976 14.69 15.04 -26.11
CA TYR A 976 13.23 15.00 -26.03
C TYR A 976 12.77 14.22 -24.80
N ARG A 977 11.59 14.57 -24.29
CA ARG A 977 10.93 13.81 -23.22
C ARG A 977 9.90 12.83 -23.80
N ILE A 978 9.70 11.72 -23.09
CA ILE A 978 8.64 10.76 -23.35
C ILE A 978 7.57 10.96 -22.29
N VAL A 979 6.30 11.02 -22.70
CA VAL A 979 5.17 11.29 -21.81
C VAL A 979 4.19 10.12 -21.85
N ALA A 980 3.72 9.68 -20.70
CA ALA A 980 2.55 8.81 -20.62
C ALA A 980 1.35 9.63 -20.15
N THR A 981 0.23 9.52 -20.87
CA THR A 981 -1.04 10.16 -20.50
C THR A 981 -2.07 9.10 -20.08
N PRO A 982 -2.63 9.19 -18.87
CA PRO A 982 -3.67 8.27 -18.40
C PRO A 982 -5.05 8.54 -19.03
N PHE A 983 -5.16 9.59 -19.85
CA PHE A 983 -6.40 10.08 -20.46
C PHE A 983 -6.64 9.56 -21.89
N ALA A 984 -5.66 8.89 -22.49
CA ALA A 984 -5.83 8.11 -23.72
C ALA A 984 -5.94 6.63 -23.36
N GLN A 985 -7.16 6.10 -23.21
CA GLN A 985 -7.39 4.74 -22.71
C GLN A 985 -7.83 3.78 -23.81
N LEU A 986 -7.22 2.59 -23.85
CA LEU A 986 -7.56 1.53 -24.78
C LEU A 986 -7.46 0.16 -24.11
N TYR A 987 -8.23 -0.81 -24.59
CA TYR A 987 -7.90 -2.22 -24.38
C TYR A 987 -6.83 -2.66 -25.36
N HIS A 988 -5.98 -3.60 -24.96
CA HIS A 988 -5.01 -4.27 -25.83
C HIS A 988 -5.05 -5.77 -25.54
N HIS A 989 -5.38 -6.57 -26.56
CA HIS A 989 -5.69 -8.00 -26.45
C HIS A 989 -4.44 -8.90 -26.50
N GLU A 990 -3.33 -8.43 -25.93
CA GLU A 990 -2.00 -9.03 -25.96
C GLU A 990 -1.97 -10.57 -25.90
N GLY A 991 -1.19 -11.19 -26.79
CA GLY A 991 -1.17 -12.64 -27.05
C GLY A 991 -2.14 -13.09 -28.18
N ALA A 992 -3.07 -12.22 -28.56
CA ALA A 992 -3.96 -12.42 -29.68
C ALA A 992 -3.34 -12.07 -31.05
N THR A 993 -2.11 -11.55 -31.12
CA THR A 993 -1.32 -11.35 -32.38
C THR A 993 -0.15 -12.34 -32.53
N PHE A 994 0.39 -12.91 -31.44
CA PHE A 994 1.47 -13.91 -31.47
C PHE A 994 1.04 -15.39 -31.36
N GLY A 995 -0.19 -15.65 -30.91
CA GLY A 995 -0.72 -17.01 -30.84
C GLY A 995 -0.52 -17.51 -29.42
N SER A 996 -1.34 -18.44 -28.97
CA SER A 996 -1.37 -18.91 -27.58
C SER A 996 -0.14 -19.75 -27.15
N ARG A 997 1.06 -19.41 -27.64
CA ARG A 997 2.35 -19.92 -27.18
C ARG A 997 3.04 -18.79 -26.45
N GLU A 998 3.56 -19.08 -25.26
CA GLU A 998 4.40 -18.19 -24.47
C GLU A 998 5.39 -17.47 -25.43
N HIS A 999 5.19 -16.17 -25.65
CA HIS A 999 6.09 -15.38 -26.50
C HIS A 999 7.45 -15.38 -25.82
N ILE A 1000 8.41 -16.10 -26.39
CA ILE A 1000 9.79 -16.10 -25.90
C ILE A 1000 10.45 -14.89 -26.54
N VAL A 1001 10.72 -13.87 -25.73
CA VAL A 1001 11.46 -12.67 -26.12
C VAL A 1001 12.74 -13.08 -26.86
N ASN A 1002 13.03 -12.45 -27.99
CA ASN A 1002 14.19 -12.77 -28.81
C ASN A 1002 15.50 -12.52 -28.02
N PRO A 1003 16.31 -13.55 -27.71
CA PRO A 1003 17.53 -13.38 -26.91
C PRO A 1003 18.56 -12.45 -27.56
N ALA A 1004 18.61 -12.40 -28.89
CA ALA A 1004 19.52 -11.50 -29.61
C ALA A 1004 19.13 -10.03 -29.42
N GLU A 1005 17.83 -9.74 -29.35
CA GLU A 1005 17.30 -8.38 -29.12
C GLU A 1005 17.46 -7.96 -27.66
N VAL A 1006 17.29 -8.88 -26.70
CA VAL A 1006 17.63 -8.64 -25.29
C VAL A 1006 19.12 -8.28 -25.15
N GLN A 1007 20.00 -9.02 -25.83
CA GLN A 1007 21.42 -8.75 -25.82
C GLN A 1007 21.73 -7.39 -26.46
N ALA A 1008 21.17 -7.09 -27.63
CA ALA A 1008 21.36 -5.82 -28.31
C ALA A 1008 20.88 -4.62 -27.47
N LEU A 1009 19.73 -4.75 -26.81
CA LEU A 1009 19.22 -3.72 -25.90
C LEU A 1009 20.17 -3.52 -24.72
N SER A 1010 20.61 -4.62 -24.11
CA SER A 1010 21.51 -4.62 -22.95
C SER A 1010 22.85 -3.99 -23.28
N GLU A 1011 23.43 -4.32 -24.44
CA GLU A 1011 24.72 -3.78 -24.89
C GLU A 1011 24.63 -2.28 -25.21
N ARG A 1012 23.58 -1.87 -25.93
CA ARG A 1012 23.40 -0.47 -26.35
C ARG A 1012 23.04 0.45 -25.18
N TRP A 1013 22.19 -0.02 -24.27
CA TRP A 1013 21.57 0.81 -23.24
C TRP A 1013 21.97 0.43 -21.80
N ALA A 1014 23.06 -0.32 -21.62
CA ALA A 1014 23.56 -0.75 -20.31
C ALA A 1014 23.55 0.35 -19.23
N PRO A 1015 24.04 1.59 -19.47
CA PRO A 1015 24.02 2.64 -18.45
C PRO A 1015 22.61 3.01 -17.99
N VAL A 1016 21.66 3.13 -18.92
CA VAL A 1016 20.27 3.54 -18.62
C VAL A 1016 19.50 2.38 -17.97
N ILE A 1017 19.76 1.13 -18.38
CA ILE A 1017 19.21 -0.06 -17.72
C ILE A 1017 19.74 -0.18 -16.28
N ALA A 1018 20.99 0.18 -16.06
CA ALA A 1018 21.60 0.18 -14.74
C ALA A 1018 21.08 1.30 -13.83
N ALA A 1019 20.59 2.41 -14.38
CA ALA A 1019 20.08 3.56 -13.64
C ALA A 1019 18.97 4.26 -14.44
N ASP A 1020 17.76 3.68 -14.42
CA ASP A 1020 16.61 4.31 -15.06
C ASP A 1020 16.22 5.59 -14.30
N PRO A 1021 16.13 6.75 -14.98
CA PRO A 1021 15.85 8.02 -14.30
C PRO A 1021 14.45 8.09 -13.70
N PHE A 1022 13.50 7.30 -14.18
CA PHE A 1022 12.12 7.31 -13.70
C PHE A 1022 11.80 6.14 -12.76
N TYR A 1023 12.82 5.35 -12.37
CA TYR A 1023 12.72 4.27 -11.39
C TYR A 1023 13.87 4.32 -10.37
N ASN A 1024 13.56 4.83 -9.17
CA ASN A 1024 14.54 5.09 -8.13
C ASN A 1024 15.36 3.84 -7.76
N ARG A 1025 16.69 4.00 -7.62
CA ARG A 1025 17.64 2.91 -7.34
C ARG A 1025 17.40 2.15 -6.03
N ASN A 1026 16.72 2.79 -5.07
CA ASN A 1026 16.37 2.24 -3.77
C ASN A 1026 15.17 1.27 -3.87
N LEU A 1027 14.50 1.23 -5.02
CA LEU A 1027 13.41 0.30 -5.30
C LEU A 1027 13.92 -1.01 -5.89
N THR A 1028 13.23 -2.10 -5.57
CA THR A 1028 13.56 -3.43 -6.05
C THR A 1028 13.43 -3.52 -7.56
N ARG A 1029 14.35 -4.25 -8.19
CA ARG A 1029 14.31 -4.56 -9.63
C ARG A 1029 13.84 -5.99 -9.91
N SER A 1030 13.42 -6.73 -8.88
CA SER A 1030 12.94 -8.10 -9.02
C SER A 1030 11.42 -8.22 -9.10
N SER A 1031 10.67 -7.16 -8.81
CA SER A 1031 9.21 -7.14 -8.77
C SER A 1031 8.65 -5.75 -9.11
N LEU A 1032 7.37 -5.69 -9.45
CA LEU A 1032 6.64 -4.47 -9.86
C LEU A 1032 5.88 -3.80 -8.70
N ASP A 1033 6.25 -4.13 -7.46
CA ASP A 1033 5.55 -3.70 -6.24
C ASP A 1033 6.22 -2.49 -5.56
N TYR A 1034 7.23 -1.88 -6.20
CA TYR A 1034 7.93 -0.69 -5.69
C TYR A 1034 8.41 -0.86 -4.24
N ARG A 1035 8.77 -2.09 -3.85
CA ARG A 1035 9.33 -2.36 -2.51
C ARG A 1035 10.78 -1.93 -2.42
N LEU A 1036 11.23 -1.72 -1.20
CA LEU A 1036 12.63 -1.43 -0.88
C LEU A 1036 13.57 -2.53 -1.40
N ARG A 1037 14.68 -2.12 -2.01
CA ARG A 1037 15.75 -3.01 -2.46
C ARG A 1037 16.67 -3.39 -1.30
N LEU A 1038 16.51 -4.61 -0.79
CA LEU A 1038 17.31 -5.13 0.33
C LEU A 1038 18.64 -5.77 -0.09
N ASP A 1039 18.80 -6.08 -1.37
CA ASP A 1039 19.94 -6.84 -1.91
C ASP A 1039 21.20 -5.98 -2.09
N ALA A 1040 21.14 -4.70 -1.73
CA ALA A 1040 22.21 -3.73 -1.86
C ALA A 1040 23.07 -3.56 -0.58
N VAL A 1041 22.80 -4.36 0.46
CA VAL A 1041 23.53 -4.37 1.74
C VAL A 1041 24.58 -5.47 1.79
#